data_AF-A0A3A1QVG4-F1
#
_entry.id   AF-A0A3A1QVG4-F1
#
_cell.length_a   1.000
_cell.length_b   1.000
_cell.length_c   1.000
_cell.angle_alpha   90.00
_cell.angle_beta   90.00
_cell.angle_gamma   90.00
#
_symmetry.space_group_name_H-M   'P 1'
#
loop_
_entity.id
_entity.type
_entity.pdbx_description
1 polymer ?
#
loop_
_entity_poly.entity_id
_entity_poly.type
_entity_poly.pdbx_seq_one_letter_code
_entity_poly.pdbx_strand_id
1 'polypeptide(L)'
;MTFIKDKINVFISSKCGVESYDIIRAALKNSLENTGFITTYVFEAGAAASVTARDEYLNKLEDCHVVLFLIDNKESKIPEGVMKEWMHARKIGRKAIYLFLNDPLKKESEIQKELNGPNGARYKVVNNIHELIDTGFKSVMNDIVNIYNEYCKNRLIKLEEQGTLDDYGHEYINDIEPVEKSLIKKKELTGFSKTTHLFKNIIFKNDEQVEPDNEMDEFSYYLMKYLIGEGEISKVNFSSIMSVINDKFEGNLKEVIQKRWQAIEYYYKGDMEKAISQLNEAVSQIEELKIEKWVRDDILIDIRNFENKKMNNSNQVFISDAQKKIEDNSHLLYFPAIDRVQKNINNEILKDINKFTIQSPYSTSIGSKIDYLLEEVAKSLYIAIIYGSLTHISLTNSLLKDIFQQYSRIYDEYQLKFEYLKFSILDQDYKNIKHICNNNSEILSSCSFEKIYELYRLSNSLPYEGDRTKTKLVLFNHLGYYFGDKDYNNIQDEIFNILNKWLYSEPIVGNWSFIVKAIKGNIRRIDINRVFPFLIQIIKNKFVRFYDNVFDLLESINWKVYSHHLGELKNLIVDLLDENQLKDSRFFQSLIISLRRQFEEFSELDRIIKEEWGKFYNLYKLEVFNLSSEENGHYIKEYVDQMVNRNNNLGKNGVYGTYATSPYRIIKNIISNSNIVLTQILFLDVIDSIKETLLNPKQYANEKLDGLELLFVLKLMNNREEEIKYDWEGLNTELLGNVENVLNIYQGIFEKDSELTVRLYLYLWFIANSVSEDKELLLLLSVFNKEDVYQNIKLLESIKLFVSYHDESNKAIPNDQIILHVILSKSRDRNFYLRYHAIESLFLMIGKGYDEIIISELSELIEDPDYRIKAMIINNANKLNSNYRDSMEIIFEKAKIDNNFIIRRNELTLN
;
A
#
# COMPACT_ATOMS: atom_id res chain seq x y z
N MET A 1 -2.98 34.63 33.71
CA MET A 1 -2.70 33.42 34.51
C MET A 1 -3.18 32.22 33.70
N THR A 2 -2.27 31.38 33.20
CA THR A 2 -2.64 30.07 32.62
C THR A 2 -1.71 29.04 33.26
N PHE A 3 -2.27 28.28 34.21
CA PHE A 3 -1.56 27.35 35.10
C PHE A 3 -1.37 25.95 34.49
N ILE A 4 -2.03 25.67 33.36
CA ILE A 4 -2.10 24.35 32.74
C ILE A 4 -1.32 24.40 31.42
N LYS A 5 -0.28 23.56 31.31
CA LYS A 5 0.60 23.45 30.14
C LYS A 5 -0.05 22.60 29.04
N ASP A 6 -0.52 21.40 29.39
CA ASP A 6 -1.14 20.48 28.44
C ASP A 6 -2.64 20.76 28.32
N LYS A 7 -3.02 21.41 27.22
CA LYS A 7 -4.40 21.83 26.97
C LYS A 7 -5.08 20.94 25.94
N ILE A 8 -6.41 20.86 26.02
CA ILE A 8 -7.21 20.20 25.00
C ILE A 8 -7.28 21.10 23.76
N ASN A 9 -6.74 20.62 22.63
CA ASN A 9 -6.78 21.32 21.36
C ASN A 9 -8.10 21.05 20.62
N VAL A 10 -8.88 22.11 20.39
CA VAL A 10 -10.17 22.06 19.66
C VAL A 10 -10.02 22.74 18.31
N PHE A 11 -10.42 22.08 17.23
CA PHE A 11 -10.52 22.68 15.88
C PHE A 11 -11.96 23.06 15.59
N ILE A 12 -12.26 24.31 15.23
CA ILE A 12 -13.61 24.72 14.81
C ILE A 12 -13.67 24.80 13.28
N SER A 13 -14.54 24.00 12.67
CA SER A 13 -14.80 23.98 11.22
C SER A 13 -16.17 24.60 10.92
N SER A 14 -16.22 25.54 9.99
CA SER A 14 -17.45 26.18 9.48
C SER A 14 -17.14 27.00 8.23
N LYS A 15 -18.16 27.62 7.61
CA LYS A 15 -17.97 28.60 6.53
C LYS A 15 -17.00 29.70 6.97
N CYS A 16 -15.97 29.95 6.18
CA CYS A 16 -15.01 31.03 6.39
C CYS A 16 -15.30 32.20 5.43
N GLY A 17 -15.09 33.44 5.89
CA GLY A 17 -15.30 34.65 5.08
C GLY A 17 -16.76 35.09 5.00
N VAL A 18 -17.60 34.57 5.91
CA VAL A 18 -18.98 35.01 6.11
C VAL A 18 -19.06 35.61 7.52
N GLU A 19 -19.29 36.91 7.59
CA GLU A 19 -19.20 37.71 8.83
C GLU A 19 -19.92 37.08 10.02
N SER A 20 -21.13 36.53 9.81
CA SER A 20 -21.90 35.90 10.88
C SER A 20 -21.24 34.64 11.45
N TYR A 21 -20.58 33.83 10.61
CA TYR A 21 -19.84 32.64 11.05
C TYR A 21 -18.50 33.01 11.68
N ASP A 22 -17.79 33.99 11.11
CA ASP A 22 -16.52 34.48 11.66
C ASP A 22 -16.69 35.01 13.10
N ILE A 23 -17.78 35.76 13.36
CA ILE A 23 -18.15 36.22 14.72
C ILE A 23 -18.41 35.05 15.67
N ILE A 24 -19.16 34.04 15.22
CA ILE A 24 -19.50 32.86 16.03
C ILE A 24 -18.26 32.05 16.38
N ARG A 25 -17.36 31.81 15.41
CA ARG A 25 -16.08 31.13 15.62
C ARG A 25 -15.23 31.88 16.65
N ALA A 26 -15.13 33.20 16.54
CA ALA A 26 -14.39 34.03 17.48
C ALA A 26 -14.99 33.98 18.90
N ALA A 27 -16.32 34.03 19.01
CA ALA A 27 -17.02 33.94 20.30
C ALA A 27 -16.86 32.56 20.96
N LEU A 28 -16.93 31.47 20.18
CA LEU A 28 -16.68 30.11 20.64
C LEU A 28 -15.24 29.92 21.10
N LYS A 29 -14.26 30.38 20.31
CA LYS A 29 -12.84 30.36 20.67
C LYS A 29 -12.61 31.04 22.02
N ASN A 30 -13.11 32.26 22.19
CA ASN A 30 -12.96 33.01 23.44
C ASN A 30 -13.62 32.27 24.62
N SER A 31 -14.86 31.79 24.44
CA SER A 31 -15.59 31.03 25.47
C SER A 31 -14.85 29.76 25.90
N LEU A 32 -14.32 28.99 24.95
CA LEU A 32 -13.57 27.76 25.21
C LEU A 32 -12.20 28.05 25.87
N GLU A 33 -11.43 29.01 25.36
CA GLU A 33 -10.11 29.34 25.91
C GLU A 33 -10.17 29.97 27.31
N ASN A 34 -11.26 30.67 27.63
CA ASN A 34 -11.51 31.22 28.97
C ASN A 34 -11.67 30.13 30.06
N THR A 35 -11.89 28.87 29.69
CA THR A 35 -11.87 27.75 30.65
C THR A 35 -10.49 27.51 31.25
N GLY A 36 -9.43 27.98 30.58
CA GLY A 36 -8.04 27.86 31.03
C GLY A 36 -7.33 26.55 30.68
N PHE A 37 -8.05 25.52 30.23
CA PHE A 37 -7.50 24.20 29.87
C PHE A 37 -7.77 23.78 28.41
N ILE A 38 -8.40 24.64 27.62
CA ILE A 38 -8.66 24.42 26.19
C ILE A 38 -7.86 25.44 25.36
N THR A 39 -7.34 25.01 24.22
CA THR A 39 -6.78 25.87 23.17
C THR A 39 -7.58 25.66 21.89
N THR A 40 -7.96 26.72 21.20
CA THR A 40 -8.87 26.60 20.04
C THR A 40 -8.25 27.16 18.77
N TYR A 41 -8.30 26.38 17.69
CA TYR A 41 -7.94 26.83 16.36
C TYR A 41 -9.17 27.34 15.59
N VAL A 42 -9.06 28.56 15.05
CA VAL A 42 -9.97 29.14 14.05
C VAL A 42 -9.12 29.79 12.96
N PHE A 43 -9.50 29.62 11.69
CA PHE A 43 -8.70 30.02 10.54
C PHE A 43 -8.41 31.53 10.52
N GLU A 44 -9.39 32.35 10.88
CA GLU A 44 -9.34 33.81 10.80
C GLU A 44 -8.41 34.45 11.86
N ALA A 45 -8.04 33.69 12.90
CA ALA A 45 -7.16 34.16 13.97
C ALA A 45 -5.67 33.91 13.68
N GLY A 46 -5.33 33.30 12.55
CA GLY A 46 -3.95 33.07 12.13
C GLY A 46 -3.22 34.36 11.76
N ALA A 47 -1.94 34.44 12.10
CA ALA A 47 -1.05 35.48 11.55
C ALA A 47 -0.65 35.11 10.12
N ALA A 48 -0.12 36.07 9.35
CA ALA A 48 0.44 35.76 8.03
C ALA A 48 1.53 34.67 8.15
N ALA A 49 1.37 33.58 7.40
CA ALA A 49 2.26 32.42 7.43
C ALA A 49 2.89 32.17 6.06
N SER A 50 4.07 31.55 6.04
CA SER A 50 4.76 31.14 4.80
C SER A 50 4.27 29.80 4.24
N VAL A 51 3.59 29.00 5.07
CA VAL A 51 2.93 27.75 4.66
C VAL A 51 1.64 28.06 3.91
N THR A 52 1.19 27.14 3.05
CA THR A 52 -0.08 27.36 2.35
C THR A 52 -1.23 27.34 3.35
N ALA A 53 -2.27 28.14 3.10
CA ALA A 53 -3.48 28.12 3.91
C ALA A 53 -4.05 26.69 4.07
N ARG A 54 -3.92 25.86 3.03
CA ARG A 54 -4.32 24.45 3.04
C ARG A 54 -3.53 23.62 4.03
N ASP A 55 -2.21 23.65 3.93
CA ASP A 55 -1.35 22.85 4.81
C ASP A 55 -1.47 23.32 6.27
N GLU A 56 -1.63 24.63 6.49
CA GLU A 56 -1.84 25.19 7.83
C GLU A 56 -3.06 24.58 8.53
N TYR A 57 -4.26 24.65 7.92
CA TYR A 57 -5.45 24.12 8.58
C TYR A 57 -5.42 22.59 8.69
N LEU A 58 -4.89 21.86 7.69
CA LEU A 58 -4.77 20.40 7.76
C LEU A 58 -3.81 19.97 8.86
N ASN A 59 -2.63 20.59 8.97
CA ASN A 59 -1.68 20.31 10.05
C ASN A 59 -2.33 20.56 11.43
N LYS A 60 -3.10 21.65 11.59
CA LYS A 60 -3.82 21.95 12.84
C LYS A 60 -4.96 20.96 13.12
N LEU A 61 -5.61 20.45 12.08
CA LEU A 61 -6.63 19.40 12.20
C LEU A 61 -6.01 18.05 12.59
N GLU A 62 -4.83 17.73 12.08
CA GLU A 62 -4.05 16.53 12.45
C GLU A 62 -3.52 16.61 13.89
N ASP A 63 -3.17 17.80 14.38
CA ASP A 63 -2.64 18.00 15.74
C ASP A 63 -3.75 18.25 16.80
N CYS A 64 -5.01 18.42 16.41
CA CYS A 64 -6.10 18.67 17.36
C CYS A 64 -6.59 17.39 18.08
N HIS A 65 -7.25 17.53 19.24
CA HIS A 65 -7.85 16.39 19.94
C HIS A 65 -9.31 16.15 19.50
N VAL A 66 -10.07 17.21 19.23
CA VAL A 66 -11.49 17.15 18.83
C VAL A 66 -11.84 18.25 17.83
N VAL A 67 -12.73 17.93 16.89
CA VAL A 67 -13.25 18.87 15.88
C VAL A 67 -14.69 19.24 16.20
N LEU A 68 -15.03 20.52 16.10
CA LEU A 68 -16.41 21.03 16.19
C LEU A 68 -16.84 21.55 14.80
N PHE A 69 -17.74 20.82 14.14
CA PHE A 69 -18.32 21.20 12.86
C PHE A 69 -19.60 22.02 13.05
N LEU A 70 -19.64 23.22 12.47
CA LEU A 70 -20.83 24.07 12.35
C LEU A 70 -21.25 24.09 10.87
N ILE A 71 -22.27 23.31 10.53
CA ILE A 71 -22.70 23.08 9.15
C ILE A 71 -24.03 23.79 8.91
N ASP A 72 -24.11 24.51 7.80
CA ASP A 72 -25.30 25.25 7.39
C ASP A 72 -26.12 24.45 6.37
N ASN A 73 -27.36 24.11 6.71
CA ASN A 73 -28.26 23.45 5.76
C ASN A 73 -28.99 24.45 4.83
N LYS A 74 -28.75 25.76 4.96
CA LYS A 74 -29.37 26.79 4.09
C LYS A 74 -28.84 26.78 2.66
N GLU A 75 -27.70 26.17 2.35
CA GLU A 75 -27.12 26.15 1.00
C GLU A 75 -27.27 24.79 0.33
N SER A 76 -27.46 24.79 -1.00
CA SER A 76 -27.60 23.55 -1.78
C SER A 76 -26.29 22.79 -1.94
N LYS A 77 -25.13 23.43 -1.71
CA LYS A 77 -23.80 22.82 -1.75
C LYS A 77 -23.01 23.17 -0.50
N ILE A 78 -22.29 22.19 0.05
CA ILE A 78 -21.40 22.39 1.20
C ILE A 78 -20.12 23.07 0.69
N PRO A 79 -19.61 24.13 1.37
CA PRO A 79 -18.37 24.78 0.98
C PRO A 79 -17.20 23.79 0.89
N GLU A 80 -16.38 23.93 -0.16
CA GLU A 80 -15.25 23.03 -0.44
C GLU A 80 -14.29 22.88 0.76
N GLY A 81 -14.05 23.97 1.50
CA GLY A 81 -13.21 23.96 2.70
C GLY A 81 -13.76 23.08 3.82
N VAL A 82 -15.06 23.23 4.14
CA VAL A 82 -15.73 22.43 5.19
C VAL A 82 -15.78 20.96 4.80
N MET A 83 -16.04 20.66 3.52
CA MET A 83 -16.02 19.29 3.01
C MET A 83 -14.63 18.64 3.14
N LYS A 84 -13.56 19.37 2.78
CA LYS A 84 -12.17 18.89 2.95
C LYS A 84 -11.84 18.60 4.41
N GLU A 85 -12.17 19.52 5.32
CA GLU A 85 -11.93 19.35 6.76
C GLU A 85 -12.71 18.15 7.31
N TRP A 86 -13.96 17.99 6.90
CA TRP A 86 -14.80 16.87 7.31
C TRP A 86 -14.29 15.51 6.83
N MET A 87 -13.98 15.38 5.53
CA MET A 87 -13.42 14.16 4.96
C MET A 87 -12.09 13.80 5.63
N HIS A 88 -11.20 14.77 5.80
CA HIS A 88 -9.90 14.53 6.44
C HIS A 88 -10.06 14.12 7.91
N ALA A 89 -10.94 14.77 8.68
CA ALA A 89 -11.18 14.42 10.08
C ALA A 89 -11.71 12.99 10.25
N ARG A 90 -12.66 12.57 9.41
CA ARG A 90 -13.17 11.18 9.41
C ARG A 90 -12.06 10.18 9.12
N LYS A 91 -11.24 10.50 8.12
CA LYS A 91 -10.19 9.62 7.62
C LYS A 91 -9.03 9.41 8.58
N ILE A 92 -8.71 10.38 9.42
CA ILE A 92 -7.72 10.20 10.50
C ILE A 92 -8.36 9.70 11.80
N GLY A 93 -9.66 9.35 11.79
CA GLY A 93 -10.40 8.86 12.96
C GLY A 93 -10.60 9.93 14.05
N ARG A 94 -10.55 11.22 13.71
CA ARG A 94 -10.63 12.31 14.70
C ARG A 94 -12.02 12.36 15.33
N LYS A 95 -12.07 12.55 16.65
CA LYS A 95 -13.33 12.78 17.35
C LYS A 95 -13.96 14.08 16.87
N ALA A 96 -15.25 14.03 16.52
CA ALA A 96 -15.96 15.14 15.91
C ALA A 96 -17.34 15.34 16.55
N ILE A 97 -17.69 16.61 16.76
CA ILE A 97 -18.98 17.08 17.27
C ILE A 97 -19.66 17.87 16.16
N TYR A 98 -20.94 17.61 15.91
CA TYR A 98 -21.68 18.16 14.78
C TYR A 98 -22.86 19.02 15.21
N LEU A 99 -22.88 20.27 14.75
CA LEU A 99 -24.01 21.19 14.88
C LEU A 99 -24.52 21.61 13.50
N PHE A 100 -25.82 21.40 13.27
CA PHE A 100 -26.48 21.79 12.02
C PHE A 100 -27.41 22.99 12.25
N LEU A 101 -27.26 24.04 11.45
CA LEU A 101 -28.23 25.13 11.38
C LEU A 101 -29.36 24.73 10.43
N ASN A 102 -30.56 24.56 10.98
CA ASN A 102 -31.74 24.13 10.23
C ASN A 102 -32.38 25.28 9.45
N ASP A 103 -32.87 24.96 8.25
CA ASP A 103 -33.85 25.77 7.52
C ASP A 103 -35.08 24.90 7.26
N PRO A 104 -36.24 25.19 7.87
CA PRO A 104 -37.47 24.40 7.70
C PRO A 104 -37.94 24.26 6.25
N LEU A 105 -37.43 25.08 5.33
CA LEU A 105 -37.81 25.10 3.91
C LEU A 105 -36.85 24.31 3.01
N LYS A 106 -35.75 23.75 3.53
CA LYS A 106 -34.74 23.05 2.73
C LYS A 106 -34.49 21.62 3.22
N LYS A 107 -34.04 20.77 2.30
CA LYS A 107 -33.70 19.37 2.58
C LYS A 107 -32.42 19.28 3.42
N GLU A 108 -32.30 18.20 4.19
CA GLU A 108 -31.08 17.87 4.94
C GLU A 108 -29.84 17.82 4.03
N SER A 109 -28.71 18.30 4.54
CA SER A 109 -27.43 18.20 3.84
C SER A 109 -26.95 16.75 3.73
N GLU A 110 -26.11 16.46 2.75
CA GLU A 110 -25.61 15.09 2.53
C GLU A 110 -24.78 14.58 3.71
N ILE A 111 -23.97 15.44 4.35
CA ILE A 111 -23.28 15.09 5.60
C ILE A 111 -24.28 14.70 6.69
N GLN A 112 -25.40 15.41 6.83
CA GLN A 112 -26.43 15.08 7.82
C GLN A 112 -27.08 13.72 7.52
N LYS A 113 -27.34 13.42 6.24
CA LYS A 113 -27.89 12.13 5.82
C LYS A 113 -26.93 10.97 6.10
N GLU A 114 -25.64 11.13 5.84
CA GLU A 114 -24.63 10.10 6.15
C GLU A 114 -24.47 9.86 7.66
N LEU A 115 -24.72 10.87 8.51
CA LEU A 115 -24.70 10.72 9.97
C LEU A 115 -25.97 10.07 10.54
N ASN A 116 -27.04 9.95 9.75
CA ASN A 116 -28.27 9.29 10.18
C ASN A 116 -28.09 7.75 10.13
N GLY A 117 -27.61 7.17 11.23
CA GLY A 117 -27.45 5.72 11.36
C GLY A 117 -26.96 5.29 12.74
N PRO A 118 -26.99 3.98 13.06
CA PRO A 118 -26.61 3.47 14.39
C PRO A 118 -25.13 3.74 14.75
N ASN A 119 -24.28 3.93 13.75
CA ASN A 119 -22.85 4.22 13.90
C ASN A 119 -22.51 5.71 13.64
N GLY A 120 -23.50 6.52 13.29
CA GLY A 120 -23.30 7.95 13.02
C GLY A 120 -23.04 8.74 14.30
N ALA A 121 -22.19 9.75 14.21
CA ALA A 121 -21.93 10.63 15.34
C ALA A 121 -23.22 11.37 15.75
N ARG A 122 -23.49 11.42 17.06
CA ARG A 122 -24.65 12.15 17.57
C ARG A 122 -24.47 13.64 17.28
N TYR A 123 -25.41 14.22 16.54
CA TYR A 123 -25.40 15.64 16.17
C TYR A 123 -26.53 16.39 16.87
N LYS A 124 -26.47 17.73 16.83
CA LYS A 124 -27.55 18.59 17.32
C LYS A 124 -27.94 19.61 16.27
N VAL A 125 -29.25 19.76 16.09
CA VAL A 125 -29.84 20.73 15.16
C VAL A 125 -30.24 21.98 15.95
N VAL A 126 -29.88 23.16 15.45
CA VAL A 126 -30.26 24.46 15.99
C VAL A 126 -31.02 25.27 14.96
N ASN A 127 -31.99 26.07 15.39
CA ASN A 127 -32.86 26.83 14.48
C ASN A 127 -32.41 28.30 14.34
N ASN A 128 -31.50 28.75 15.20
CA ASN A 128 -30.97 30.10 15.19
C ASN A 128 -29.44 30.05 15.21
N ILE A 129 -28.81 30.87 14.36
CA ILE A 129 -27.35 30.91 14.21
C ILE A 129 -26.65 31.30 15.52
N HIS A 130 -27.28 32.14 16.36
CA HIS A 130 -26.72 32.53 17.65
C HIS A 130 -26.67 31.38 18.67
N GLU A 131 -27.54 30.37 18.54
CA GLU A 131 -27.55 29.20 19.41
C GLU A 131 -26.32 28.30 19.20
N LEU A 132 -25.60 28.46 18.09
CA LEU A 132 -24.36 27.73 17.81
C LEU A 132 -23.27 27.99 18.86
N ILE A 133 -23.24 29.19 19.45
CA ILE A 133 -22.23 29.56 20.45
C ILE A 133 -22.46 28.76 21.75
N ASP A 134 -23.62 28.92 22.37
CA ASP A 134 -23.95 28.25 23.63
C ASP A 134 -23.99 26.73 23.47
N THR A 135 -24.52 26.27 22.34
CA THR A 135 -24.62 24.84 22.05
C THR A 135 -23.25 24.24 21.76
N GLY A 136 -22.40 24.92 20.98
CA GLY A 136 -21.04 24.47 20.69
C GLY A 136 -20.19 24.35 21.95
N PHE A 137 -20.21 25.39 22.80
CA PHE A 137 -19.52 25.36 24.09
C PHE A 137 -19.99 24.19 24.97
N LYS A 138 -21.31 24.05 25.17
CA LYS A 138 -21.88 22.97 26.00
C LYS A 138 -21.56 21.59 25.46
N SER A 139 -21.59 21.40 24.13
CA SER A 139 -21.31 20.11 23.52
C SER A 139 -19.86 19.66 23.76
N VAL A 140 -18.88 20.55 23.56
CA VAL A 140 -17.45 20.26 23.82
C VAL A 140 -17.23 19.94 25.29
N MET A 141 -17.77 20.77 26.20
CA MET A 141 -17.61 20.57 27.64
C MET A 141 -18.25 19.27 28.15
N ASN A 142 -19.46 18.94 27.68
CA ASN A 142 -20.13 17.72 28.06
C ASN A 142 -19.40 16.48 27.55
N ASP A 143 -18.84 16.52 26.34
CA ASP A 143 -18.08 15.41 25.78
C ASP A 143 -16.85 15.08 26.66
N ILE A 144 -16.06 16.11 27.00
CA ILE A 144 -14.90 15.99 27.90
C ILE A 144 -15.31 15.43 29.27
N VAL A 145 -16.36 15.99 29.88
CA VAL A 145 -16.85 15.55 31.20
C VAL A 145 -17.36 14.11 31.16
N ASN A 146 -18.05 13.70 30.09
CA ASN A 146 -18.55 12.35 29.93
C ASN A 146 -17.41 11.34 29.80
N ILE A 147 -16.41 11.63 28.96
CA ILE A 147 -15.23 10.77 28.80
C ILE A 147 -14.52 10.60 30.15
N TYR A 148 -14.30 11.69 30.88
CA TYR A 148 -13.67 11.64 32.21
C TYR A 148 -14.52 10.83 33.21
N ASN A 149 -15.85 11.00 33.20
CA ASN A 149 -16.74 10.23 34.06
C ASN A 149 -16.72 8.73 33.74
N GLU A 150 -16.70 8.33 32.47
CA GLU A 150 -16.62 6.91 32.10
C GLU A 150 -15.24 6.31 32.46
N TYR A 151 -14.18 7.12 32.38
CA TYR A 151 -12.85 6.76 32.91
C TYR A 151 -12.90 6.50 34.42
N CYS A 152 -13.45 7.44 35.20
CA CYS A 152 -13.58 7.30 36.65
C CYS A 152 -14.50 6.15 37.09
N LYS A 153 -15.45 5.73 36.25
CA LYS A 153 -16.33 4.57 36.49
C LYS A 153 -15.67 3.23 36.12
N ASN A 154 -14.39 3.22 35.77
CA ASN A 154 -13.64 2.06 35.28
C ASN A 154 -14.25 1.41 34.03
N ARG A 155 -15.10 2.14 33.29
CA ARG A 155 -15.67 1.65 32.02
C ARG A 155 -14.72 1.89 30.84
N LEU A 156 -13.63 2.62 31.09
CA LEU A 156 -12.52 2.83 30.17
C LEU A 156 -11.18 2.26 30.72
N ILE A 157 -11.15 1.40 31.76
CA ILE A 157 -9.88 0.97 32.39
C ILE A 157 -9.46 -0.47 32.03
N LYS A 158 -8.13 -0.61 31.82
CA LYS A 158 -7.26 -1.80 31.78
C LYS A 158 -7.74 -3.02 32.59
N LEU A 159 -7.67 -4.20 31.95
CA LEU A 159 -7.33 -5.44 32.66
C LEU A 159 -5.82 -5.42 32.97
N GLU A 160 -5.48 -4.93 34.16
CA GLU A 160 -4.48 -5.63 34.97
C GLU A 160 -5.23 -6.77 35.67
N GLU A 161 -5.31 -7.92 34.99
CA GLU A 161 -5.59 -9.13 35.75
C GLU A 161 -4.40 -9.40 36.64
N GLN A 162 -4.70 -9.43 37.94
CA GLN A 162 -4.00 -10.13 38.98
C GLN A 162 -3.71 -11.57 38.52
N GLY A 163 -2.64 -11.74 37.76
CA GLY A 163 -1.83 -12.94 37.89
C GLY A 163 -1.24 -12.88 39.29
N THR A 164 -1.55 -13.88 40.09
CA THR A 164 -0.85 -14.18 41.33
C THR A 164 0.64 -13.90 41.14
N LEU A 165 1.21 -13.18 42.10
CA LEU A 165 2.64 -13.21 42.41
C LEU A 165 2.99 -14.66 42.80
N ASP A 166 2.97 -15.57 41.83
CA ASP A 166 3.68 -16.83 41.94
C ASP A 166 5.14 -16.49 41.65
N ASP A 167 5.81 -16.14 42.73
CA ASP A 167 7.16 -16.56 43.09
C ASP A 167 8.01 -17.05 41.90
N TYR A 168 8.29 -16.15 40.95
CA TYR A 168 9.50 -16.29 40.16
C TYR A 168 10.64 -15.93 41.09
N GLY A 169 11.10 -16.95 41.81
CA GLY A 169 12.39 -16.96 42.45
C GLY A 169 13.40 -16.38 41.46
N HIS A 170 13.76 -15.12 41.69
CA HIS A 170 15.01 -14.59 41.21
C HIS A 170 16.10 -15.35 41.96
N GLU A 171 16.38 -16.58 41.53
CA GLU A 171 17.71 -17.13 41.71
C GLU A 171 18.64 -16.19 40.96
N TYR A 172 19.20 -15.26 41.72
CA TYR A 172 20.51 -14.73 41.46
C TYR A 172 21.43 -15.93 41.30
N ILE A 173 21.64 -16.38 40.06
CA ILE A 173 22.84 -17.11 39.70
C ILE A 173 23.96 -16.07 39.75
N ASN A 174 24.44 -15.84 40.97
CA ASN A 174 25.79 -15.39 41.22
C ASN A 174 26.68 -16.60 40.99
N ASP A 175 27.10 -16.79 39.74
CA ASP A 175 28.39 -17.37 39.40
C ASP A 175 28.87 -16.67 38.14
N ILE A 176 29.32 -15.43 38.34
CA ILE A 176 30.14 -14.70 37.39
C ILE A 176 31.58 -15.09 37.77
N GLU A 177 32.15 -16.05 37.03
CA GLU A 177 33.59 -16.02 36.74
C GLU A 177 33.94 -14.59 36.29
N PRO A 178 35.10 -14.03 36.68
CA PRO A 178 35.35 -12.61 36.55
C PRO A 178 35.31 -12.18 35.08
N VAL A 179 34.15 -11.68 34.65
CA VAL A 179 33.96 -11.12 33.32
C VAL A 179 34.86 -9.89 33.21
N GLU A 180 35.63 -9.94 32.13
CA GLU A 180 36.78 -9.14 31.78
C GLU A 180 36.54 -7.62 31.87
N LYS A 181 37.63 -6.87 32.04
CA LYS A 181 37.68 -5.40 32.22
C LYS A 181 37.09 -4.57 31.06
N SER A 182 36.46 -5.16 30.04
CA SER A 182 36.06 -4.50 28.79
C SER A 182 34.55 -4.18 28.64
N LEU A 183 33.67 -4.77 29.47
CA LEU A 183 32.21 -4.67 29.33
C LEU A 183 31.59 -3.57 30.21
N ILE A 184 30.73 -2.72 29.62
CA ILE A 184 29.91 -1.71 30.34
C ILE A 184 29.06 -2.38 31.41
N LYS A 185 29.11 -1.83 32.63
CA LYS A 185 28.28 -2.27 33.76
C LYS A 185 26.90 -1.62 33.71
N LYS A 186 25.88 -2.32 34.20
CA LYS A 186 24.50 -1.80 34.28
C LYS A 186 24.38 -0.44 34.98
N LYS A 187 25.24 -0.17 35.98
CA LYS A 187 25.28 1.12 36.70
C LYS A 187 25.80 2.28 35.84
N GLU A 188 26.54 1.99 34.78
CA GLU A 188 27.12 2.97 33.83
C GLU A 188 26.16 3.32 32.69
N LEU A 189 25.01 2.64 32.60
CA LEU A 189 23.90 2.94 31.68
C LEU A 189 22.95 3.97 32.29
N THR A 190 23.49 5.14 32.67
CA THR A 190 22.75 6.29 33.18
C THR A 190 23.33 7.58 32.59
N GLY A 191 22.63 8.72 32.74
CA GLY A 191 23.12 10.01 32.27
C GLY A 191 22.91 10.27 30.77
N PHE A 192 21.74 9.93 30.23
CA PHE A 192 21.34 10.24 28.85
C PHE A 192 19.86 10.70 28.79
N SER A 193 19.45 11.52 29.74
CA SER A 193 18.06 11.97 29.94
C SER A 193 17.54 12.78 28.76
N LYS A 194 18.37 13.64 28.16
CA LYS A 194 17.98 14.45 26.99
C LYS A 194 17.75 13.59 25.77
N THR A 195 18.63 12.61 25.52
CA THR A 195 18.44 11.63 24.45
C THR A 195 17.18 10.80 24.69
N THR A 196 16.95 10.32 25.91
CA THR A 196 15.74 9.56 26.27
C THR A 196 14.46 10.36 26.04
N HIS A 197 14.48 11.65 26.41
CA HIS A 197 13.36 12.54 26.19
C HIS A 197 13.05 12.75 24.71
N LEU A 198 14.07 12.84 23.85
CA LEU A 198 13.90 12.89 22.38
C LEU A 198 13.12 11.67 21.87
N PHE A 199 13.46 10.47 22.33
CA PHE A 199 12.74 9.24 21.94
C PHE A 199 11.27 9.28 22.34
N LYS A 200 10.96 9.72 23.57
CA LYS A 200 9.55 9.87 24.02
C LYS A 200 8.78 10.91 23.22
N ASN A 201 9.44 12.00 22.84
CA ASN A 201 8.81 13.07 22.06
C ASN A 201 8.45 12.70 20.62
N ILE A 202 8.93 11.56 20.10
CA ILE A 202 8.48 11.03 18.81
C ILE A 202 6.96 10.83 18.79
N ILE A 203 6.38 10.45 19.94
CA ILE A 203 4.93 10.21 20.09
C ILE A 203 4.27 11.33 20.91
N PHE A 204 4.86 11.67 22.05
CA PHE A 204 4.17 12.46 23.07
C PHE A 204 4.37 13.98 22.96
N LYS A 205 4.95 14.48 21.86
CA LYS A 205 5.18 15.92 21.55
C LYS A 205 5.14 16.85 22.78
N ASN A 206 6.05 16.66 23.73
CA ASN A 206 6.15 17.51 24.91
C ASN A 206 7.09 18.67 24.63
N ASP A 207 6.68 19.90 24.94
CA ASP A 207 7.48 21.11 24.79
C ASP A 207 8.53 21.29 25.92
N GLU A 208 8.80 20.26 26.72
CA GLU A 208 9.77 20.33 27.81
C GLU A 208 11.20 20.35 27.29
N GLN A 209 11.97 21.35 27.71
CA GLN A 209 13.40 21.41 27.45
C GLN A 209 14.14 20.65 28.55
N VAL A 210 14.81 19.56 28.15
CA VAL A 210 15.69 18.77 29.01
C VAL A 210 17.14 19.10 28.67
N GLU A 211 17.90 19.53 29.68
CA GLU A 211 19.34 19.78 29.54
C GLU A 211 20.13 18.46 29.45
N PRO A 212 21.27 18.43 28.73
CA PRO A 212 22.06 17.22 28.62
C PRO A 212 22.73 16.90 29.96
N ASP A 213 22.71 15.62 30.33
CA ASP A 213 23.34 15.18 31.60
C ASP A 213 24.87 15.32 31.56
N ASN A 214 25.47 15.20 30.38
CA ASN A 214 26.91 15.25 30.12
C ASN A 214 27.19 15.40 28.60
N GLU A 215 28.47 15.54 28.22
CA GLU A 215 28.90 15.67 26.81
C GLU A 215 28.46 14.49 25.93
N MET A 216 28.38 13.28 26.50
CA MET A 216 27.96 12.08 25.79
C MET A 216 26.45 12.09 25.49
N ASP A 217 25.62 12.54 26.43
CA ASP A 217 24.18 12.74 26.20
C ASP A 217 23.93 13.79 25.13
N GLU A 218 24.68 14.90 25.16
CA GLU A 218 24.58 15.94 24.14
C GLU A 218 24.97 15.40 22.75
N PHE A 219 26.08 14.68 22.65
CA PHE A 219 26.50 14.03 21.41
C PHE A 219 25.43 13.04 20.90
N SER A 220 24.93 12.18 21.79
CA SER A 220 23.92 11.17 21.47
C SER A 220 22.62 11.79 20.99
N TYR A 221 22.20 12.90 21.62
CA TYR A 221 21.02 13.68 21.22
C TYR A 221 21.14 14.22 19.79
N TYR A 222 22.25 14.88 19.45
CA TYR A 222 22.44 15.44 18.10
C TYR A 222 22.59 14.35 17.05
N LEU A 223 23.32 13.27 17.36
CA LEU A 223 23.43 12.12 16.46
C LEU A 223 22.05 11.50 16.22
N MET A 224 21.24 11.29 17.27
CA MET A 224 19.90 10.73 17.12
C MET A 224 18.97 11.65 16.35
N LYS A 225 18.99 12.97 16.61
CA LYS A 225 18.24 13.94 15.80
C LYS A 225 18.55 13.83 14.32
N TYR A 226 19.82 13.65 13.97
CA TYR A 226 20.21 13.40 12.60
C TYR A 226 19.67 12.06 12.06
N LEU A 227 19.80 10.96 12.83
CA LEU A 227 19.33 9.62 12.45
C LEU A 227 17.82 9.54 12.18
N ILE A 228 17.02 10.34 12.89
CA ILE A 228 15.55 10.43 12.69
C ILE A 228 15.14 11.45 11.62
N GLY A 229 16.09 12.13 11.00
CA GLY A 229 15.84 13.13 9.95
C GLY A 229 15.39 14.51 10.45
N GLU A 230 15.59 14.81 11.74
CA GLU A 230 15.20 16.08 12.39
C GLU A 230 16.41 16.97 12.74
N GLY A 231 17.59 16.63 12.23
CA GLY A 231 18.85 17.30 12.53
C GLY A 231 19.81 17.29 11.36
N GLU A 232 20.87 18.08 11.49
CA GLU A 232 21.96 18.18 10.51
C GLU A 232 23.22 17.53 11.08
N ILE A 233 23.94 16.79 10.24
CA ILE A 233 25.20 16.15 10.63
C ILE A 233 26.26 17.15 11.08
N SER A 234 26.20 18.39 10.56
CA SER A 234 27.08 19.51 10.93
C SER A 234 27.02 19.88 12.42
N LYS A 235 25.90 19.56 13.09
CA LYS A 235 25.71 19.81 14.53
C LYS A 235 26.25 18.67 15.40
N VAL A 236 26.60 17.53 14.82
CA VAL A 236 27.17 16.40 15.55
C VAL A 236 28.66 16.66 15.78
N ASN A 237 29.04 16.86 17.03
CA ASN A 237 30.43 17.18 17.39
C ASN A 237 31.28 15.90 17.54
N PHE A 238 31.86 15.41 16.45
CA PHE A 238 32.76 14.24 16.49
C PHE A 238 34.04 14.45 17.32
N SER A 239 34.39 15.69 17.70
CA SER A 239 35.53 15.93 18.60
C SER A 239 35.19 15.68 20.07
N SER A 240 33.94 15.91 20.50
CA SER A 240 33.52 15.66 21.88
C SER A 240 33.39 14.16 22.18
N ILE A 241 33.00 13.33 21.20
CA ILE A 241 33.00 11.88 21.44
C ILE A 241 34.42 11.35 21.70
N MET A 242 35.45 11.95 21.09
CA MET A 242 36.84 11.57 21.33
C MET A 242 37.31 11.91 22.74
N SER A 243 36.88 13.02 23.36
CA SER A 243 37.18 13.30 24.78
C SER A 243 36.54 12.26 25.69
N VAL A 244 35.26 11.95 25.46
CA VAL A 244 34.52 10.93 26.25
C VAL A 244 35.19 9.55 26.16
N ILE A 245 35.61 9.13 24.96
CA ILE A 245 36.34 7.86 24.77
C ILE A 245 37.67 7.88 25.52
N ASN A 246 38.37 9.02 25.50
CA ASN A 246 39.65 9.17 26.17
C ASN A 246 39.57 8.96 27.67
N ASP A 247 38.45 9.34 28.28
CA ASP A 247 38.21 9.26 29.71
C ASP A 247 37.61 7.90 30.13
N LYS A 248 36.81 7.25 29.26
CA LYS A 248 36.15 5.97 29.57
C LYS A 248 37.01 4.72 29.36
N PHE A 249 37.93 4.75 28.40
CA PHE A 249 38.73 3.59 28.04
C PHE A 249 40.23 3.85 28.23
N GLU A 250 40.96 2.81 28.64
CA GLU A 250 42.42 2.82 28.76
C GLU A 250 43.05 1.75 27.88
N GLY A 251 44.33 1.93 27.52
CA GLY A 251 45.12 0.95 26.80
C GLY A 251 44.63 0.63 25.39
N ASN A 252 44.86 -0.61 24.93
CA ASN A 252 44.66 -1.04 23.55
C ASN A 252 43.21 -0.89 23.03
N LEU A 253 42.22 -1.08 23.91
CA LEU A 253 40.81 -0.94 23.53
C LEU A 253 40.47 0.52 23.16
N LYS A 254 41.05 1.50 23.86
CA LYS A 254 40.86 2.92 23.55
C LYS A 254 41.27 3.25 22.12
N GLU A 255 42.44 2.79 21.69
CA GLU A 255 42.97 3.05 20.34
C GLU A 255 42.07 2.44 19.25
N VAL A 256 41.58 1.22 19.47
CA VAL A 256 40.64 0.55 18.56
C VAL A 256 39.34 1.35 18.45
N ILE A 257 38.73 1.75 19.57
CA ILE A 257 37.47 2.53 19.57
C ILE A 257 37.66 3.91 18.93
N GLN A 258 38.81 4.56 19.11
CA GLN A 258 39.13 5.80 18.41
C GLN A 258 39.16 5.62 16.89
N LYS A 259 39.81 4.56 16.38
CA LYS A 259 39.82 4.25 14.94
C LYS A 259 38.41 3.98 14.41
N ARG A 260 37.56 3.28 15.17
CA ARG A 260 36.15 3.08 14.80
C ARG A 260 35.42 4.41 14.66
N TRP A 261 35.59 5.32 15.60
CA TRP A 261 34.94 6.63 15.52
C TRP A 261 35.48 7.52 14.40
N GLN A 262 36.78 7.44 14.11
CA GLN A 262 37.35 8.07 12.91
C GLN A 262 36.71 7.50 11.63
N ALA A 263 36.52 6.18 11.56
CA ALA A 263 35.84 5.56 10.44
C ALA A 263 34.37 6.01 10.31
N ILE A 264 33.64 6.10 11.43
CA ILE A 264 32.26 6.59 11.47
C ILE A 264 32.20 8.05 10.99
N GLU A 265 33.11 8.90 11.45
CA GLU A 265 33.19 10.29 11.01
C GLU A 265 33.44 10.38 9.49
N TYR A 266 34.38 9.59 8.95
CA TYR A 266 34.61 9.52 7.50
C TYR A 266 33.37 9.04 6.74
N TYR A 267 32.66 8.04 7.27
CA TYR A 267 31.43 7.55 6.67
C TYR A 267 30.35 8.63 6.58
N TYR A 268 30.10 9.38 7.66
CA TYR A 268 29.14 10.47 7.66
C TYR A 268 29.58 11.67 6.81
N LYS A 269 30.89 11.83 6.55
CA LYS A 269 31.45 12.78 5.58
C LYS A 269 31.45 12.27 4.13
N GLY A 270 31.03 11.04 3.89
CA GLY A 270 30.95 10.43 2.55
C GLY A 270 32.24 9.81 2.03
N ASP A 271 33.29 9.67 2.86
CA ASP A 271 34.58 9.08 2.49
C ASP A 271 34.66 7.60 2.93
N MET A 272 34.00 6.73 2.16
CA MET A 272 33.90 5.31 2.48
C MET A 272 35.26 4.59 2.41
N GLU A 273 36.18 5.01 1.53
CA GLU A 273 37.50 4.37 1.40
C GLU A 273 38.35 4.60 2.64
N LYS A 274 38.39 5.85 3.16
CA LYS A 274 39.06 6.12 4.43
C LYS A 274 38.38 5.42 5.60
N ALA A 275 37.05 5.32 5.60
CA ALA A 275 36.33 4.59 6.63
C ALA A 275 36.75 3.11 6.66
N ILE A 276 36.78 2.43 5.51
CA ILE A 276 37.24 1.03 5.40
C ILE A 276 38.70 0.90 5.84
N SER A 277 39.57 1.84 5.44
CA SER A 277 40.99 1.83 5.84
C SER A 277 41.14 1.87 7.37
N GLN A 278 40.44 2.78 8.04
CA GLN A 278 40.48 2.91 9.51
C GLN A 278 39.98 1.65 10.23
N LEU A 279 38.89 1.03 9.73
CA LEU A 279 38.38 -0.20 10.31
C LEU A 279 39.33 -1.39 10.10
N ASN A 280 39.96 -1.50 8.92
CA ASN A 280 40.96 -2.54 8.67
C ASN A 280 42.17 -2.41 9.59
N GLU A 281 42.67 -1.18 9.81
CA GLU A 281 43.73 -0.93 10.79
C GLU A 281 43.30 -1.33 12.21
N ALA A 282 42.05 -1.05 12.59
CA ALA A 282 41.51 -1.45 13.89
C ALA A 282 41.45 -3.00 14.05
N VAL A 283 41.07 -3.73 13.00
CA VAL A 283 41.06 -5.21 13.02
C VAL A 283 42.47 -5.77 13.17
N SER A 284 43.46 -5.25 12.44
CA SER A 284 44.85 -5.69 12.54
C SER A 284 45.40 -5.50 13.96
N GLN A 285 45.07 -4.39 14.61
CA GLN A 285 45.46 -4.16 16.01
C GLN A 285 44.82 -5.14 16.98
N ILE A 286 43.54 -5.52 16.78
CA ILE A 286 42.88 -6.49 17.67
C ILE A 286 43.57 -7.86 17.65
N GLU A 287 43.99 -8.32 16.46
CA GLU A 287 44.66 -9.61 16.29
C GLU A 287 46.02 -9.65 17.03
N GLU A 288 46.71 -8.52 17.15
CA GLU A 288 47.97 -8.38 17.89
C GLU A 288 47.77 -8.25 19.42
N LEU A 289 46.67 -7.62 19.86
CA LEU A 289 46.51 -7.12 21.23
C LEU A 289 45.61 -7.99 22.13
N LYS A 290 45.14 -9.15 21.65
CA LYS A 290 44.28 -10.11 22.37
C LYS A 290 43.00 -9.49 22.96
N ILE A 291 42.38 -8.55 22.25
CA ILE A 291 41.07 -7.97 22.61
C ILE A 291 39.97 -9.03 22.42
N GLU A 292 38.86 -8.90 23.16
CA GLU A 292 37.71 -9.80 23.06
C GLU A 292 37.20 -9.94 21.61
N LYS A 293 36.93 -11.18 21.21
CA LYS A 293 36.63 -11.54 19.81
C LYS A 293 35.37 -10.84 19.26
N TRP A 294 34.38 -10.57 20.11
CA TRP A 294 33.16 -9.90 19.66
C TRP A 294 33.41 -8.49 19.14
N VAL A 295 34.42 -7.77 19.67
CA VAL A 295 34.79 -6.42 19.19
C VAL A 295 35.30 -6.51 17.75
N ARG A 296 36.16 -7.50 17.47
CA ARG A 296 36.67 -7.77 16.12
C ARG A 296 35.53 -8.08 15.17
N ASP A 297 34.61 -8.93 15.59
CA ASP A 297 33.50 -9.39 14.76
C ASP A 297 32.53 -8.24 14.42
N ASP A 298 32.23 -7.37 15.39
CA ASP A 298 31.41 -6.16 15.17
C ASP A 298 32.08 -5.19 14.18
N ILE A 299 33.40 -5.00 14.25
CA ILE A 299 34.15 -4.22 13.25
C ILE A 299 34.14 -4.89 11.87
N LEU A 300 34.30 -6.21 11.80
CA LEU A 300 34.23 -6.95 10.53
C LEU A 300 32.84 -6.84 9.89
N ILE A 301 31.78 -6.81 10.69
CA ILE A 301 30.41 -6.56 10.21
C ILE A 301 30.31 -5.16 9.60
N ASP A 302 30.86 -4.13 10.25
CA ASP A 302 30.91 -2.76 9.71
C ASP A 302 31.66 -2.72 8.36
N ILE A 303 32.84 -3.35 8.27
CA ILE A 303 33.64 -3.44 7.04
C ILE A 303 32.85 -4.13 5.93
N ARG A 304 32.29 -5.31 6.20
CA ARG A 304 31.48 -6.08 5.25
C ARG A 304 30.34 -5.23 4.70
N ASN A 305 29.65 -4.48 5.56
CA ASN A 305 28.54 -3.63 5.15
C ASN A 305 29.00 -2.53 4.19
N PHE A 306 30.17 -1.93 4.41
CA PHE A 306 30.78 -0.96 3.49
C PHE A 306 31.25 -1.59 2.18
N GLU A 307 31.93 -2.74 2.24
CA GLU A 307 32.39 -3.47 1.04
C GLU A 307 31.20 -3.84 0.15
N ASN A 308 30.12 -4.36 0.73
CA ASN A 308 28.87 -4.65 0.01
C ASN A 308 28.26 -3.40 -0.63
N LYS A 309 28.29 -2.24 0.04
CA LYS A 309 27.83 -0.98 -0.56
C LYS A 309 28.72 -0.58 -1.73
N LYS A 310 30.04 -0.65 -1.60
CA LYS A 310 31.00 -0.31 -2.66
C LYS A 310 30.78 -1.19 -3.89
N MET A 311 30.75 -2.51 -3.71
CA MET A 311 30.55 -3.50 -4.76
C MET A 311 29.25 -3.30 -5.55
N ASN A 312 28.15 -3.00 -4.85
CA ASN A 312 26.88 -2.72 -5.48
C ASN A 312 26.91 -1.47 -6.39
N ASN A 313 27.79 -0.51 -6.13
CA ASN A 313 27.93 0.71 -6.94
C ASN A 313 29.02 0.61 -8.02
N SER A 314 29.83 -0.46 -8.00
CA SER A 314 30.81 -0.78 -9.04
C SER A 314 30.38 -1.96 -9.92
N ASN A 315 29.12 -2.41 -9.82
CA ASN A 315 28.59 -3.59 -10.54
C ASN A 315 29.40 -4.89 -10.29
N GLN A 316 30.00 -5.03 -9.10
CA GLN A 316 30.81 -6.18 -8.72
C GLN A 316 30.04 -7.15 -7.81
N VAL A 317 30.27 -8.46 -7.98
CA VAL A 317 29.66 -9.51 -7.15
C VAL A 317 30.74 -10.54 -6.78
N PHE A 318 31.15 -10.54 -5.52
CA PHE A 318 32.08 -11.50 -4.90
C PHE A 318 31.85 -11.55 -3.39
N ILE A 319 32.38 -12.55 -2.70
CA ILE A 319 32.32 -12.61 -1.23
C ILE A 319 33.38 -11.65 -0.68
N SER A 320 32.94 -10.65 0.08
CA SER A 320 33.81 -9.66 0.73
C SER A 320 34.82 -10.34 1.66
N ASP A 321 36.04 -9.82 1.77
CA ASP A 321 37.07 -10.47 2.60
C ASP A 321 36.72 -10.44 4.09
N ALA A 322 35.99 -9.42 4.55
CA ALA A 322 35.45 -9.40 5.90
C ALA A 322 34.43 -10.53 6.16
N GLN A 323 33.55 -10.82 5.19
CA GLN A 323 32.61 -11.95 5.30
C GLN A 323 33.33 -13.30 5.40
N LYS A 324 34.42 -13.52 4.63
CA LYS A 324 35.21 -14.75 4.74
C LYS A 324 35.81 -14.90 6.14
N LYS A 325 36.40 -13.83 6.68
CA LYS A 325 36.94 -13.81 8.06
C LYS A 325 35.88 -14.11 9.12
N ILE A 326 34.64 -13.68 8.89
CA ILE A 326 33.50 -13.97 9.77
C ILE A 326 33.10 -15.44 9.67
N GLU A 327 33.04 -16.01 8.46
CA GLU A 327 32.68 -17.42 8.22
C GLU A 327 33.74 -18.41 8.74
N ASP A 328 35.01 -18.01 8.72
CA ASP A 328 36.13 -18.80 9.25
C ASP A 328 36.20 -18.84 10.79
N ASN A 329 35.38 -18.02 11.49
CA ASN A 329 35.35 -18.01 12.95
C ASN A 329 34.77 -19.33 13.50
N SER A 330 35.42 -19.90 14.52
CA SER A 330 34.95 -21.11 15.20
C SER A 330 33.89 -20.86 16.28
N HIS A 331 33.64 -19.60 16.63
CA HIS A 331 32.67 -19.16 17.64
C HIS A 331 31.47 -18.45 17.00
N LEU A 332 30.34 -18.41 17.72
CA LEU A 332 29.15 -17.68 17.28
C LEU A 332 29.39 -16.17 17.35
N LEU A 333 28.77 -15.41 16.44
CA LEU A 333 28.71 -13.95 16.55
C LEU A 333 27.79 -13.57 17.71
N TYR A 334 28.27 -12.71 18.61
CA TYR A 334 27.49 -12.18 19.72
C TYR A 334 28.00 -10.79 20.11
N PHE A 335 27.12 -9.88 20.51
CA PHE A 335 27.49 -8.61 21.16
C PHE A 335 26.77 -8.50 22.51
N PRO A 336 27.41 -8.87 23.63
CA PRO A 336 26.72 -9.23 24.87
C PRO A 336 25.71 -8.20 25.39
N ALA A 337 26.12 -6.93 25.44
CA ALA A 337 25.33 -5.87 26.04
C ALA A 337 24.13 -5.49 25.16
N ILE A 338 24.33 -5.35 23.85
CA ILE A 338 23.25 -4.99 22.92
C ILE A 338 22.29 -6.15 22.71
N ASP A 339 22.78 -7.37 22.51
CA ASP A 339 21.94 -8.56 22.31
C ASP A 339 20.98 -8.75 23.49
N ARG A 340 21.44 -8.48 24.71
CA ARG A 340 20.60 -8.55 25.92
C ARG A 340 19.48 -7.50 25.91
N VAL A 341 19.79 -6.26 25.54
CA VAL A 341 18.80 -5.16 25.47
C VAL A 341 17.78 -5.44 24.36
N GLN A 342 18.24 -5.80 23.16
CA GLN A 342 17.36 -6.12 22.03
C GLN A 342 16.48 -7.35 22.31
N LYS A 343 17.00 -8.38 22.96
CA LYS A 343 16.19 -9.53 23.41
C LYS A 343 15.07 -9.10 24.36
N ASN A 344 15.34 -8.17 25.28
CA ASN A 344 14.31 -7.67 26.19
C ASN A 344 13.23 -6.89 25.44
N ILE A 345 13.61 -6.01 24.51
CA ILE A 345 12.68 -5.28 23.62
C ILE A 345 11.75 -6.28 22.92
N ASN A 346 12.32 -7.28 22.25
CA ASN A 346 11.55 -8.29 21.52
C ASN A 346 10.61 -9.10 22.42
N ASN A 347 11.07 -9.50 23.61
CA ASN A 347 10.23 -10.22 24.56
C ASN A 347 9.03 -9.41 25.05
N GLU A 348 9.21 -8.11 25.30
CA GLU A 348 8.12 -7.24 25.73
C GLU A 348 7.11 -6.98 24.60
N ILE A 349 7.59 -6.78 23.36
CA ILE A 349 6.72 -6.71 22.18
C ILE A 349 5.87 -7.98 22.04
N LEU A 350 6.49 -9.16 22.17
CA LEU A 350 5.78 -10.44 22.08
C LEU A 350 4.71 -10.60 23.17
N LYS A 351 4.97 -10.13 24.39
CA LYS A 351 3.98 -10.14 25.47
C LYS A 351 2.77 -9.28 25.13
N ASP A 352 2.99 -8.08 24.59
CA ASP A 352 1.89 -7.18 24.22
C ASP A 352 1.07 -7.73 23.04
N ILE A 353 1.73 -8.32 22.04
CA ILE A 353 1.05 -9.03 20.94
C ILE A 353 0.19 -10.16 21.49
N ASN A 354 0.74 -11.02 22.36
CA ASN A 354 -0.02 -12.13 22.93
C ASN A 354 -1.23 -11.63 23.71
N LYS A 355 -1.06 -10.57 24.52
CA LYS A 355 -2.16 -9.94 25.27
C LYS A 355 -3.25 -9.41 24.33
N PHE A 356 -2.89 -8.75 23.24
CA PHE A 356 -3.83 -8.27 22.24
C PHE A 356 -4.55 -9.42 21.51
N THR A 357 -3.84 -10.49 21.17
CA THR A 357 -4.40 -11.59 20.37
C THR A 357 -5.43 -12.41 21.16
N ILE A 358 -5.26 -12.54 22.48
CA ILE A 358 -6.18 -13.28 23.36
C ILE A 358 -7.25 -12.39 24.01
N GLN A 359 -7.25 -11.08 23.73
CA GLN A 359 -8.17 -10.16 24.38
C GLN A 359 -9.62 -10.44 23.95
N SER A 360 -10.54 -10.40 24.90
CA SER A 360 -11.97 -10.48 24.62
C SER A 360 -12.41 -9.28 23.74
N PRO A 361 -13.35 -9.45 22.80
CA PRO A 361 -13.85 -8.36 21.96
C PRO A 361 -14.54 -7.23 22.75
N TYR A 362 -14.87 -7.49 24.03
CA TYR A 362 -15.44 -6.50 24.94
C TYR A 362 -14.39 -5.74 25.78
N SER A 363 -13.10 -6.04 25.58
CA SER A 363 -12.00 -5.42 26.31
C SER A 363 -11.34 -4.33 25.48
N THR A 364 -11.08 -3.17 26.09
CA THR A 364 -10.25 -2.11 25.51
C THR A 364 -8.94 -2.02 26.29
N SER A 365 -7.81 -2.17 25.61
CA SER A 365 -6.49 -2.01 26.23
C SER A 365 -6.07 -0.54 26.15
N ILE A 366 -5.92 0.12 27.31
CA ILE A 366 -5.43 1.49 27.40
C ILE A 366 -4.04 1.48 28.02
N GLY A 367 -3.09 2.20 27.42
CA GLY A 367 -1.71 2.31 27.85
C GLY A 367 -0.76 1.38 27.11
N SER A 368 0.31 1.95 26.58
CA SER A 368 1.36 1.26 25.82
C SER A 368 2.63 1.15 26.67
N LYS A 369 3.34 0.02 26.58
CA LYS A 369 4.73 -0.06 27.07
C LYS A 369 5.73 0.64 26.13
N ILE A 370 5.21 1.42 25.17
CA ILE A 370 6.02 2.07 24.15
C ILE A 370 7.06 3.00 24.76
N ASP A 371 6.72 3.73 25.84
CA ASP A 371 7.68 4.57 26.56
C ASP A 371 8.89 3.78 27.06
N TYR A 372 8.63 2.65 27.70
CA TYR A 372 9.67 1.75 28.19
C TYR A 372 10.52 1.19 27.03
N LEU A 373 9.87 0.78 25.93
CA LEU A 373 10.58 0.27 24.76
C LEU A 373 11.46 1.34 24.12
N LEU A 374 10.97 2.58 24.02
CA LEU A 374 11.71 3.73 23.51
C LEU A 374 12.92 4.06 24.40
N GLU A 375 12.79 3.94 25.73
CA GLU A 375 13.92 4.03 26.66
C GLU A 375 14.95 2.92 26.45
N GLU A 376 14.52 1.68 26.21
CA GLU A 376 15.43 0.56 25.93
C GLU A 376 16.16 0.73 24.57
N VAL A 377 15.49 1.30 23.57
CA VAL A 377 16.16 1.67 22.30
C VAL A 377 17.22 2.74 22.56
N ALA A 378 16.93 3.76 23.37
CA ALA A 378 17.91 4.78 23.75
C ALA A 378 19.14 4.15 24.45
N LYS A 379 18.93 3.18 25.33
CA LYS A 379 20.02 2.40 25.97
C LYS A 379 20.83 1.62 24.94
N SER A 380 20.18 0.96 23.98
CA SER A 380 20.87 0.22 22.93
C SER A 380 21.72 1.14 22.06
N LEU A 381 21.20 2.31 21.68
CA LEU A 381 21.94 3.33 20.94
C LEU A 381 23.14 3.83 21.75
N TYR A 382 22.95 4.15 23.03
CA TYR A 382 24.03 4.62 23.89
C TYR A 382 25.19 3.62 23.99
N ILE A 383 24.89 2.33 24.13
CA ILE A 383 25.91 1.26 24.11
C ILE A 383 26.64 1.23 22.75
N ALA A 384 25.89 1.30 21.64
CA ALA A 384 26.46 1.31 20.30
C ALA A 384 27.40 2.50 20.09
N ILE A 385 27.04 3.69 20.60
CA ILE A 385 27.88 4.89 20.54
C ILE A 385 29.16 4.69 21.35
N ILE A 386 29.07 4.18 22.59
CA ILE A 386 30.28 3.98 23.41
C ILE A 386 31.32 3.09 22.72
N TYR A 387 30.87 2.01 22.07
CA TYR A 387 31.76 1.07 21.36
C TYR A 387 32.01 1.42 19.89
N GLY A 388 31.46 2.54 19.39
CA GLY A 388 31.61 2.95 17.99
C GLY A 388 31.09 1.90 17.00
N SER A 389 29.98 1.23 17.32
CA SER A 389 29.35 0.22 16.45
C SER A 389 28.41 0.88 15.44
N LEU A 390 28.88 1.08 14.21
CA LEU A 390 28.09 1.76 13.18
C LEU A 390 26.85 0.94 12.80
N THR A 391 27.00 -0.38 12.71
CA THR A 391 25.90 -1.29 12.41
C THR A 391 24.79 -1.14 13.46
N HIS A 392 25.12 -1.15 14.75
CA HIS A 392 24.12 -1.02 15.81
C HIS A 392 23.56 0.40 15.93
N ILE A 393 24.36 1.45 15.65
CA ILE A 393 23.84 2.82 15.51
C ILE A 393 22.77 2.85 14.41
N SER A 394 23.02 2.23 13.26
CA SER A 394 22.09 2.17 12.13
C SER A 394 20.83 1.35 12.45
N LEU A 395 20.98 0.24 13.20
CA LEU A 395 19.86 -0.62 13.62
C LEU A 395 18.86 0.07 14.57
N THR A 396 19.20 1.24 15.13
CA THR A 396 18.27 2.05 15.93
C THR A 396 16.98 2.34 15.15
N ASN A 397 17.09 2.68 13.86
CA ASN A 397 15.93 2.94 13.01
C ASN A 397 15.12 1.65 12.75
N SER A 398 15.77 0.49 12.62
CA SER A 398 15.07 -0.81 12.52
C SER A 398 14.31 -1.15 13.80
N LEU A 399 14.89 -0.93 14.99
CA LEU A 399 14.22 -1.18 16.27
C LEU A 399 12.97 -0.29 16.42
N LEU A 400 13.09 1.00 16.08
CA LEU A 400 11.96 1.93 16.08
C LEU A 400 10.89 1.50 15.08
N LYS A 401 11.29 1.18 13.84
CA LYS A 401 10.40 0.65 12.81
C LYS A 401 9.60 -0.55 13.32
N ASP A 402 10.27 -1.52 13.95
CA ASP A 402 9.62 -2.74 14.45
C ASP A 402 8.64 -2.44 15.59
N ILE A 403 9.01 -1.56 16.53
CA ILE A 403 8.10 -1.08 17.59
C ILE A 403 6.86 -0.42 16.97
N PHE A 404 7.03 0.58 16.10
CA PHE A 404 5.92 1.30 15.48
C PHE A 404 5.06 0.39 14.60
N GLN A 405 5.67 -0.59 13.90
CA GLN A 405 4.92 -1.58 13.14
C GLN A 405 3.97 -2.36 14.03
N GLN A 406 4.44 -2.92 15.15
CA GLN A 406 3.58 -3.74 16.02
C GLN A 406 2.52 -2.90 16.71
N TYR A 407 2.90 -1.73 17.24
CA TYR A 407 1.97 -0.85 17.93
C TYR A 407 0.92 -0.27 16.98
N SER A 408 1.27 0.03 15.72
CA SER A 408 0.28 0.43 14.71
C SER A 408 -0.75 -0.66 14.41
N ARG A 409 -0.41 -1.95 14.57
CA ARG A 409 -1.35 -3.07 14.41
C ARG A 409 -2.25 -3.26 15.63
N ILE A 410 -1.71 -3.02 16.83
CA ILE A 410 -2.43 -3.15 18.10
C ILE A 410 -3.46 -2.03 18.26
N TYR A 411 -3.06 -0.78 17.99
CA TYR A 411 -3.89 0.41 18.29
C TYR A 411 -4.55 1.05 17.06
N ASP A 412 -4.12 0.71 15.84
CA ASP A 412 -4.63 1.25 14.57
C ASP A 412 -4.58 2.79 14.43
N GLU A 413 -3.71 3.44 15.21
CA GLU A 413 -3.61 4.91 15.24
C GLU A 413 -2.76 5.48 14.08
N TYR A 414 -3.25 6.58 13.51
CA TYR A 414 -2.60 7.28 12.40
C TYR A 414 -1.16 7.70 12.69
N GLN A 415 -0.87 8.26 13.88
CA GLN A 415 0.47 8.73 14.23
C GLN A 415 1.48 7.56 14.24
N LEU A 416 1.11 6.41 14.81
CA LEU A 416 1.97 5.22 14.84
C LEU A 416 2.22 4.66 13.44
N LYS A 417 1.19 4.67 12.57
CA LYS A 417 1.30 4.29 11.16
C LYS A 417 2.26 5.23 10.41
N PHE A 418 2.18 6.54 10.66
CA PHE A 418 3.06 7.55 10.05
C PHE A 418 4.51 7.37 10.50
N GLU A 419 4.77 7.20 11.80
CA GLU A 419 6.11 6.92 12.32
C GLU A 419 6.66 5.60 11.76
N TYR A 420 5.84 4.55 11.63
CA TYR A 420 6.24 3.31 10.98
C TYR A 420 6.72 3.54 9.54
N LEU A 421 6.04 4.39 8.75
CA LEU A 421 6.48 4.76 7.41
C LEU A 421 7.80 5.55 7.45
N LYS A 422 7.91 6.58 8.30
CA LYS A 422 9.12 7.39 8.49
C LYS A 422 10.34 6.52 8.80
N PHE A 423 10.25 5.62 9.77
CA PHE A 423 11.36 4.74 10.13
C PHE A 423 11.64 3.65 9.09
N SER A 424 10.62 3.18 8.35
CA SER A 424 10.86 2.30 7.20
C SER A 424 11.67 2.98 6.09
N ILE A 425 11.50 4.29 5.89
CA ILE A 425 12.28 5.10 4.94
C ILE A 425 13.73 5.25 5.40
N LEU A 426 13.92 5.65 6.66
CA LEU A 426 15.26 5.86 7.24
C LEU A 426 16.06 4.56 7.35
N ASP A 427 15.40 3.43 7.58
CA ASP A 427 15.97 2.08 7.59
C ASP A 427 16.16 1.51 6.17
N GLN A 428 15.69 2.20 5.12
CA GLN A 428 15.74 1.77 3.71
C GLN A 428 15.05 0.42 3.46
N ASP A 429 14.00 0.10 4.23
CA ASP A 429 13.20 -1.10 4.09
C ASP A 429 12.19 -0.93 2.93
N TYR A 430 12.70 -0.95 1.70
CA TYR A 430 11.92 -0.69 0.49
C TYR A 430 10.73 -1.65 0.33
N LYS A 431 10.83 -2.86 0.89
CA LYS A 431 9.73 -3.84 0.88
C LYS A 431 8.60 -3.35 1.77
N ASN A 432 8.90 -2.96 3.01
CA ASN A 432 7.88 -2.44 3.92
C ASN A 432 7.33 -1.08 3.46
N ILE A 433 8.15 -0.17 2.92
CA ILE A 433 7.65 1.08 2.31
C ILE A 433 6.56 0.78 1.26
N LYS A 434 6.84 -0.16 0.34
CA LYS A 434 5.86 -0.59 -0.66
C LYS A 434 4.59 -1.15 -0.01
N HIS A 435 4.72 -2.02 0.99
CA HIS A 435 3.57 -2.60 1.68
C HIS A 435 2.73 -1.55 2.39
N ILE A 436 3.35 -0.60 3.11
CA ILE A 436 2.65 0.49 3.80
C ILE A 436 1.94 1.38 2.78
N CYS A 437 2.62 1.83 1.73
CA CYS A 437 2.01 2.71 0.73
C CYS A 437 0.86 2.03 -0.04
N ASN A 438 0.94 0.71 -0.27
CA ASN A 438 -0.08 -0.04 -1.00
C ASN A 438 -1.26 -0.50 -0.12
N ASN A 439 -1.03 -0.82 1.15
CA ASN A 439 -2.03 -1.43 2.03
C ASN A 439 -2.57 -0.45 3.09
N ASN A 440 -1.78 0.57 3.46
CA ASN A 440 -2.12 1.62 4.43
C ASN A 440 -2.10 2.99 3.74
N SER A 441 -2.67 3.07 2.55
CA SER A 441 -2.75 4.31 1.76
C SER A 441 -3.55 5.42 2.44
N GLU A 442 -4.24 5.10 3.54
CA GLU A 442 -4.89 6.04 4.45
C GLU A 442 -3.94 7.14 4.90
N ILE A 443 -2.69 6.78 5.25
CA ILE A 443 -1.67 7.75 5.66
C ILE A 443 -1.48 8.78 4.55
N LEU A 444 -1.14 8.30 3.35
CA LEU A 444 -0.79 9.15 2.21
C LEU A 444 -1.96 10.02 1.74
N SER A 445 -3.15 9.44 1.78
CA SER A 445 -4.34 10.08 1.26
C SER A 445 -4.97 11.02 2.30
N SER A 446 -4.52 11.00 3.56
CA SER A 446 -4.88 11.96 4.60
C SER A 446 -3.86 13.09 4.72
N CYS A 447 -2.55 12.80 4.76
CA CYS A 447 -1.49 13.77 5.05
C CYS A 447 -1.58 15.08 4.23
N SER A 448 -1.20 16.20 4.85
CA SER A 448 -0.88 17.44 4.14
C SER A 448 0.25 17.24 3.11
N PHE A 449 0.32 18.11 2.09
CA PHE A 449 1.38 18.00 1.07
C PHE A 449 2.75 18.26 1.67
N GLU A 450 2.83 19.14 2.66
CA GLU A 450 4.05 19.42 3.43
C GLU A 450 4.57 18.16 4.14
N LYS A 451 3.72 17.42 4.84
CA LYS A 451 4.12 16.15 5.50
C LYS A 451 4.54 15.07 4.50
N ILE A 452 3.88 14.99 3.34
CA ILE A 452 4.30 14.07 2.27
C ILE A 452 5.68 14.47 1.72
N TYR A 453 5.93 15.77 1.56
CA TYR A 453 7.23 16.26 1.14
C TYR A 453 8.33 16.02 2.20
N GLU A 454 8.00 16.12 3.49
CA GLU A 454 8.90 15.75 4.59
C GLU A 454 9.40 14.32 4.47
N LEU A 455 8.52 13.36 4.17
CA LEU A 455 8.92 11.97 3.95
C LEU A 455 9.95 11.84 2.81
N TYR A 456 9.81 12.63 1.74
CA TYR A 456 10.82 12.67 0.67
C TYR A 456 12.16 13.25 1.16
N ARG A 457 12.12 14.33 1.95
CA ARG A 457 13.32 14.98 2.50
C ARG A 457 14.12 14.08 3.44
N LEU A 458 13.51 13.08 4.08
CA LEU A 458 14.22 12.08 4.89
C LEU A 458 15.33 11.38 4.09
N SER A 459 15.16 11.21 2.78
CA SER A 459 16.22 10.64 1.94
C SER A 459 17.53 11.44 2.00
N ASN A 460 17.50 12.74 2.34
CA ASN A 460 18.69 13.58 2.45
C ASN A 460 19.51 13.32 3.72
N SER A 461 18.94 12.69 4.76
CA SER A 461 19.67 12.32 5.98
C SER A 461 20.46 11.01 5.83
N LEU A 462 20.32 10.30 4.69
CA LEU A 462 21.13 9.11 4.44
C LEU A 462 22.57 9.51 4.10
N PRO A 463 23.60 8.99 4.80
CA PRO A 463 24.99 9.44 4.63
C PRO A 463 25.58 9.13 3.25
N TYR A 464 25.15 8.02 2.64
CA TYR A 464 25.74 7.50 1.41
C TYR A 464 24.92 7.88 0.16
N GLU A 465 25.58 8.39 -0.89
CA GLU A 465 24.91 8.90 -2.09
C GLU A 465 24.09 7.84 -2.85
N GLY A 466 24.61 6.60 -2.95
CA GLY A 466 23.88 5.51 -3.59
C GLY A 466 22.58 5.16 -2.87
N ASP A 467 22.58 5.23 -1.54
CA ASP A 467 21.40 4.98 -0.69
C ASP A 467 20.38 6.12 -0.84
N ARG A 468 20.85 7.38 -0.86
CA ARG A 468 20.02 8.56 -1.16
C ARG A 468 19.31 8.41 -2.50
N THR A 469 20.07 8.04 -3.54
CA THR A 469 19.57 7.89 -4.90
C THR A 469 18.47 6.82 -4.98
N LYS A 470 18.72 5.63 -4.43
CA LYS A 470 17.73 4.53 -4.40
C LYS A 470 16.49 4.93 -3.63
N THR A 471 16.65 5.53 -2.45
CA THR A 471 15.53 5.98 -1.61
C THR A 471 14.69 7.03 -2.32
N LYS A 472 15.31 8.02 -2.99
CA LYS A 472 14.58 9.02 -3.78
C LYS A 472 13.75 8.41 -4.91
N LEU A 473 14.29 7.43 -5.63
CA LEU A 473 13.56 6.70 -6.68
C LEU A 473 12.37 5.89 -6.10
N VAL A 474 12.57 5.22 -4.96
CA VAL A 474 11.51 4.47 -4.26
C VAL A 474 10.41 5.40 -3.76
N LEU A 475 10.77 6.53 -3.15
CA LEU A 475 9.81 7.51 -2.67
C LEU A 475 9.06 8.18 -3.81
N PHE A 476 9.75 8.52 -4.90
CA PHE A 476 9.07 9.06 -6.08
C PHE A 476 8.06 8.07 -6.66
N ASN A 477 8.40 6.78 -6.76
CA ASN A 477 7.49 5.72 -7.20
C ASN A 477 6.18 5.69 -6.37
N HIS A 478 6.27 5.82 -5.04
CA HIS A 478 5.12 5.61 -4.14
C HIS A 478 4.38 6.88 -3.74
N LEU A 479 5.09 8.01 -3.60
CA LEU A 479 4.56 9.29 -3.14
C LEU A 479 4.28 10.26 -4.31
N GLY A 480 4.72 9.91 -5.51
CA GLY A 480 4.66 10.75 -6.71
C GLY A 480 3.30 11.40 -6.98
N TYR A 481 2.20 10.64 -6.85
CA TYR A 481 0.85 11.18 -7.02
C TYR A 481 0.31 11.96 -5.81
N TYR A 482 0.98 11.92 -4.66
CA TYR A 482 0.58 12.62 -3.44
C TYR A 482 1.33 13.93 -3.21
N PHE A 483 2.44 14.18 -3.92
CA PHE A 483 3.12 15.47 -3.85
C PHE A 483 2.26 16.62 -4.39
N GLY A 484 2.32 17.78 -3.75
CA GLY A 484 1.79 19.03 -4.30
C GLY A 484 2.47 19.39 -5.63
N ASP A 485 1.77 20.11 -6.51
CA ASP A 485 2.25 20.38 -7.89
C ASP A 485 3.62 21.07 -7.93
N LYS A 486 3.88 22.01 -7.01
CA LYS A 486 5.16 22.71 -6.91
C LYS A 486 6.30 21.76 -6.53
N ASP A 487 6.14 21.00 -5.45
CA ASP A 487 7.18 20.09 -4.97
C ASP A 487 7.41 18.94 -5.94
N TYR A 488 6.34 18.45 -6.59
CA TYR A 488 6.45 17.43 -7.63
C TYR A 488 7.37 17.88 -8.77
N ASN A 489 7.22 19.10 -9.27
CA ASN A 489 8.06 19.61 -10.37
C ASN A 489 9.53 19.67 -9.96
N ASN A 490 9.83 20.17 -8.75
CA ASN A 490 11.20 20.21 -8.23
C ASN A 490 11.80 18.80 -8.08
N ILE A 491 11.02 17.87 -7.51
CA ILE A 491 11.44 16.47 -7.34
C ILE A 491 11.65 15.81 -8.69
N GLN A 492 10.75 16.03 -9.65
CA GLN A 492 10.87 15.47 -10.99
C GLN A 492 12.18 15.91 -11.66
N ASP A 493 12.55 17.19 -11.56
CA ASP A 493 13.82 17.68 -12.10
C ASP A 493 15.03 17.00 -11.44
N GLU A 494 14.98 16.81 -10.13
CA GLU A 494 15.98 16.03 -9.41
C GLU A 494 16.05 14.57 -9.88
N ILE A 495 14.91 13.92 -10.09
CA ILE A 495 14.84 12.55 -10.60
C ILE A 495 15.46 12.47 -12.01
N PHE A 496 15.15 13.41 -12.90
CA PHE A 496 15.79 13.42 -14.23
C PHE A 496 17.31 13.66 -14.17
N ASN A 497 17.81 14.42 -13.21
CA ASN A 497 19.25 14.53 -12.99
C ASN A 497 19.87 13.19 -12.59
N ILE A 498 19.19 12.42 -11.74
CA ILE A 498 19.58 11.04 -11.40
C ILE A 498 19.57 10.15 -12.64
N LEU A 499 18.51 10.21 -13.47
CA LEU A 499 18.40 9.42 -14.69
C LEU A 499 19.51 9.73 -15.68
N ASN A 500 19.78 11.01 -15.92
CA ASN A 500 20.86 11.46 -16.81
C ASN A 500 22.23 11.05 -16.30
N LYS A 501 22.50 11.21 -14.99
CA LYS A 501 23.75 10.73 -14.38
C LYS A 501 23.93 9.23 -14.58
N TRP A 502 22.87 8.43 -14.38
CA TRP A 502 22.92 6.99 -14.58
C TRP A 502 23.16 6.60 -16.04
N LEU A 503 22.57 7.31 -17.00
CA LEU A 503 22.65 7.02 -18.44
C LEU A 503 24.00 7.39 -19.06
N TYR A 504 24.59 8.51 -18.65
CA TYR A 504 25.81 9.07 -19.25
C TYR A 504 27.09 8.82 -18.43
N SER A 505 26.98 8.19 -17.26
CA SER A 505 28.11 7.61 -16.53
C SER A 505 28.11 6.09 -16.68
N GLU A 506 28.92 5.37 -15.89
CA GLU A 506 28.84 3.91 -15.83
C GLU A 506 27.51 3.47 -15.18
N PRO A 507 26.58 2.81 -15.92
CA PRO A 507 25.26 2.53 -15.39
C PRO A 507 25.32 1.47 -14.28
N ILE A 508 24.88 1.84 -13.07
CA ILE A 508 24.75 0.89 -11.96
C ILE A 508 23.53 0.00 -12.23
N VAL A 509 23.76 -1.27 -12.55
CA VAL A 509 22.71 -2.24 -12.93
C VAL A 509 21.64 -2.35 -11.86
N GLY A 510 22.04 -2.37 -10.58
CA GLY A 510 21.11 -2.48 -9.44
C GLY A 510 20.11 -1.33 -9.36
N ASN A 511 20.43 -0.16 -9.92
CA ASN A 511 19.55 1.02 -9.88
C ASN A 511 18.42 0.94 -10.91
N TRP A 512 18.59 0.16 -11.99
CA TRP A 512 17.61 0.08 -13.08
C TRP A 512 16.21 -0.30 -12.60
N SER A 513 16.11 -1.30 -11.71
CA SER A 513 14.82 -1.74 -11.18
C SER A 513 14.07 -0.66 -10.40
N PHE A 514 14.79 0.28 -9.78
CA PHE A 514 14.22 1.42 -9.07
C PHE A 514 13.83 2.54 -10.05
N ILE A 515 14.64 2.79 -11.08
CA ILE A 515 14.35 3.74 -12.16
C ILE A 515 13.05 3.38 -12.88
N VAL A 516 12.92 2.13 -13.32
CA VAL A 516 11.72 1.65 -14.04
C VAL A 516 10.48 1.81 -13.18
N LYS A 517 10.55 1.43 -11.90
CA LYS A 517 9.43 1.60 -10.96
C LYS A 517 9.10 3.07 -10.75
N ALA A 518 10.10 3.94 -10.57
CA ALA A 518 9.90 5.37 -10.38
C ALA A 518 9.17 6.03 -11.57
N ILE A 519 9.57 5.69 -12.80
CA ILE A 519 8.91 6.17 -14.03
C ILE A 519 7.50 5.57 -14.13
N LYS A 520 7.36 4.24 -14.02
CA LYS A 520 6.06 3.55 -14.18
C LYS A 520 5.04 3.97 -13.14
N GLY A 521 5.47 4.13 -11.89
CA GLY A 521 4.65 4.64 -10.78
C GLY A 521 4.15 6.07 -10.99
N ASN A 522 4.77 6.83 -11.90
CA ASN A 522 4.44 8.22 -12.21
C ASN A 522 4.04 8.45 -13.67
N ILE A 523 3.80 7.39 -14.47
CA ILE A 523 3.67 7.49 -15.92
C ILE A 523 2.57 8.46 -16.39
N ARG A 524 1.57 8.73 -15.55
CA ARG A 524 0.47 9.67 -15.84
C ARG A 524 0.75 11.12 -15.47
N ARG A 525 1.83 11.40 -14.73
CA ARG A 525 2.18 12.75 -14.25
C ARG A 525 3.58 13.20 -14.67
N ILE A 526 4.51 12.26 -14.87
CA ILE A 526 5.89 12.56 -15.28
C ILE A 526 5.93 13.09 -16.72
N ASP A 527 6.85 14.02 -16.99
CA ASP A 527 7.04 14.57 -18.33
C ASP A 527 7.56 13.53 -19.33
N ILE A 528 6.63 12.98 -20.13
CA ILE A 528 6.93 11.96 -21.14
C ILE A 528 7.85 12.49 -22.25
N ASN A 529 7.87 13.79 -22.52
CA ASN A 529 8.79 14.37 -23.51
C ASN A 529 10.25 14.26 -23.08
N ARG A 530 10.52 14.07 -21.79
CA ARG A 530 11.86 13.81 -21.24
C ARG A 530 12.10 12.32 -21.02
N VAL A 531 11.07 11.55 -20.64
CA VAL A 531 11.17 10.09 -20.48
C VAL A 531 11.45 9.42 -21.81
N PHE A 532 10.73 9.78 -22.88
CA PHE A 532 10.85 9.10 -24.17
C PHE A 532 12.28 9.16 -24.74
N PRO A 533 12.93 10.33 -24.88
CA PRO A 533 14.33 10.41 -25.32
C PRO A 533 15.30 9.62 -24.42
N PHE A 534 15.07 9.60 -23.11
CA PHE A 534 15.86 8.80 -22.17
C PHE A 534 15.76 7.30 -22.49
N LEU A 535 14.56 6.78 -22.74
CA LEU A 535 14.33 5.38 -23.13
C LEU A 535 14.95 5.03 -24.47
N ILE A 536 14.82 5.92 -25.47
CA ILE A 536 15.44 5.76 -26.78
C ILE A 536 16.97 5.68 -26.67
N GLN A 537 17.57 6.51 -25.81
CA GLN A 537 19.02 6.53 -25.63
C GLN A 537 19.56 5.22 -25.04
N ILE A 538 18.80 4.51 -24.21
CA ILE A 538 19.16 3.18 -23.70
C ILE A 538 19.29 2.17 -24.86
N ILE A 539 18.36 2.21 -25.80
CA ILE A 539 18.37 1.36 -27.00
C ILE A 539 19.55 1.75 -27.91
N LYS A 540 19.75 3.06 -28.16
CA LYS A 540 20.90 3.56 -28.94
C LYS A 540 22.24 3.17 -28.35
N ASN A 541 22.35 3.14 -27.01
CA ASN A 541 23.54 2.68 -26.29
C ASN A 541 23.70 1.14 -26.27
N LYS A 542 22.77 0.39 -26.86
CA LYS A 542 22.74 -1.07 -26.89
C LYS A 542 22.77 -1.72 -25.52
N PHE A 543 22.07 -1.13 -24.55
CA PHE A 543 21.92 -1.72 -23.23
C PHE A 543 20.84 -2.82 -23.24
N VAL A 544 21.07 -3.88 -24.03
CA VAL A 544 20.10 -4.96 -24.34
C VAL A 544 19.46 -5.56 -23.11
N ARG A 545 20.21 -5.69 -22.00
CA ARG A 545 19.71 -6.20 -20.70
C ARG A 545 18.47 -5.46 -20.18
N PHE A 546 18.26 -4.21 -20.59
CA PHE A 546 17.17 -3.36 -20.10
C PHE A 546 15.99 -3.23 -21.07
N TYR A 547 16.08 -3.81 -22.28
CA TYR A 547 15.09 -3.61 -23.35
C TYR A 547 13.68 -4.03 -22.96
N ASP A 548 13.50 -5.20 -22.35
CA ASP A 548 12.17 -5.67 -21.92
C ASP A 548 11.45 -4.66 -21.01
N ASN A 549 12.19 -4.03 -20.08
CA ASN A 549 11.62 -2.99 -19.23
C ASN A 549 11.39 -1.67 -19.97
N VAL A 550 12.20 -1.35 -20.98
CA VAL A 550 11.95 -0.21 -21.86
C VAL A 550 10.66 -0.41 -22.65
N PHE A 551 10.45 -1.59 -23.24
CA PHE A 551 9.22 -1.91 -23.98
C PHE A 551 7.98 -1.87 -23.07
N ASP A 552 8.06 -2.43 -21.86
CA ASP A 552 6.99 -2.35 -20.85
C ASP A 552 6.65 -0.88 -20.47
N LEU A 553 7.65 0.00 -20.38
CA LEU A 553 7.43 1.42 -20.15
C LEU A 553 6.80 2.13 -21.35
N LEU A 554 7.26 1.84 -22.57
CA LEU A 554 6.69 2.40 -23.80
C LEU A 554 5.22 1.98 -23.98
N GLU A 555 4.89 0.73 -23.66
CA GLU A 555 3.52 0.22 -23.70
C GLU A 555 2.61 0.90 -22.67
N SER A 556 3.18 1.33 -21.54
CA SER A 556 2.44 2.00 -20.45
C SER A 556 2.10 3.48 -20.74
N ILE A 557 2.65 4.08 -21.80
CA ILE A 557 2.43 5.49 -22.15
C ILE A 557 1.10 5.66 -22.90
N ASN A 558 0.33 6.70 -22.53
CA ASN A 558 -0.84 7.09 -23.30
C ASN A 558 -0.43 7.89 -24.56
N TRP A 559 -0.14 7.17 -25.63
CA TRP A 559 0.32 7.76 -26.89
C TRP A 559 -0.70 8.64 -27.60
N LYS A 560 -1.99 8.57 -27.25
CA LYS A 560 -3.00 9.52 -27.79
C LYS A 560 -2.69 10.96 -27.37
N VAL A 561 -2.11 11.15 -26.18
CA VAL A 561 -1.68 12.46 -25.66
C VAL A 561 -0.34 12.88 -26.27
N TYR A 562 0.55 11.92 -26.55
CA TYR A 562 1.92 12.15 -27.04
C TYR A 562 2.11 11.71 -28.50
N SER A 563 1.09 11.98 -29.33
CA SER A 563 1.03 11.49 -30.71
C SER A 563 2.16 12.04 -31.61
N HIS A 564 2.75 13.18 -31.25
CA HIS A 564 3.90 13.76 -31.97
C HIS A 564 5.18 12.91 -31.90
N HIS A 565 5.27 11.95 -30.97
CA HIS A 565 6.41 11.01 -30.87
C HIS A 565 6.20 9.70 -31.65
N LEU A 566 4.99 9.43 -32.17
CA LEU A 566 4.67 8.14 -32.79
C LEU A 566 5.57 7.82 -34.00
N GLY A 567 5.93 8.83 -34.80
CA GLY A 567 6.83 8.64 -35.94
C GLY A 567 8.23 8.18 -35.53
N GLU A 568 8.80 8.74 -34.45
CA GLU A 568 10.10 8.29 -33.92
C GLU A 568 10.01 6.89 -33.31
N LEU A 569 8.93 6.61 -32.57
CA LEU A 569 8.68 5.29 -31.99
C LEU A 569 8.51 4.22 -33.07
N LYS A 570 7.80 4.54 -34.16
CA LYS A 570 7.62 3.64 -35.29
C LYS A 570 8.95 3.30 -35.96
N ASN A 571 9.78 4.31 -36.25
CA ASN A 571 11.10 4.08 -36.83
C ASN A 571 11.97 3.20 -35.92
N LEU A 572 11.96 3.46 -34.61
CA LEU A 572 12.66 2.63 -33.63
C LEU A 572 12.21 1.16 -33.69
N ILE A 573 10.90 0.89 -33.76
CA ILE A 573 10.37 -0.48 -33.81
C ILE A 573 10.80 -1.17 -35.10
N VAL A 574 10.74 -0.47 -36.24
CA VAL A 574 11.19 -1.01 -37.53
C VAL A 574 12.68 -1.36 -37.47
N ASP A 575 13.53 -0.47 -36.94
CA ASP A 575 14.97 -0.73 -36.80
C ASP A 575 15.27 -1.95 -35.90
N LEU A 576 14.43 -2.19 -34.88
CA LEU A 576 14.58 -3.32 -33.96
C LEU A 576 14.04 -4.65 -34.49
N LEU A 577 13.18 -4.65 -35.51
CA LEU A 577 12.63 -5.88 -36.09
C LEU A 577 13.71 -6.75 -36.78
N ASP A 578 14.78 -6.11 -37.27
CA ASP A 578 15.95 -6.78 -37.86
C ASP A 578 16.81 -7.50 -36.80
N GLU A 579 16.64 -7.20 -35.51
CA GLU A 579 17.40 -7.83 -34.43
C GLU A 579 16.82 -9.20 -34.05
N ASN A 580 17.41 -10.27 -34.59
CA ASN A 580 16.97 -11.65 -34.33
C ASN A 580 16.84 -12.03 -32.84
N GLN A 581 17.58 -11.37 -31.93
CA GLN A 581 17.51 -11.63 -30.49
C GLN A 581 16.18 -11.19 -29.85
N LEU A 582 15.43 -10.31 -30.51
CA LEU A 582 14.16 -9.79 -29.99
C LEU A 582 12.95 -10.60 -30.44
N LYS A 583 13.13 -11.57 -31.35
CA LYS A 583 12.04 -12.41 -31.89
C LYS A 583 11.23 -13.13 -30.83
N ASP A 584 11.86 -13.49 -29.72
CA ASP A 584 11.22 -14.19 -28.61
C ASP A 584 10.90 -13.27 -27.40
N SER A 585 11.14 -11.96 -27.49
CA SER A 585 10.78 -11.02 -26.41
C SER A 585 9.27 -10.78 -26.38
N ARG A 586 8.62 -11.30 -25.33
CA ARG A 586 7.18 -11.10 -25.11
C ARG A 586 6.80 -9.64 -24.89
N PHE A 587 7.69 -8.83 -24.30
CA PHE A 587 7.44 -7.41 -24.05
C PHE A 587 7.47 -6.61 -25.36
N PHE A 588 8.41 -6.92 -26.25
CA PHE A 588 8.46 -6.29 -27.56
C PHE A 588 7.25 -6.68 -28.43
N GLN A 589 6.90 -7.97 -28.43
CA GLN A 589 5.69 -8.48 -29.09
C GLN A 589 4.41 -7.79 -28.56
N SER A 590 4.28 -7.60 -27.24
CA SER A 590 3.15 -6.90 -26.61
C SER A 590 3.08 -5.43 -27.04
N LEU A 591 4.23 -4.72 -27.02
CA LEU A 591 4.32 -3.33 -27.48
C LEU A 591 3.85 -3.18 -28.94
N ILE A 592 4.29 -4.08 -29.82
CA ILE A 592 3.89 -4.06 -31.24
C ILE A 592 2.38 -4.26 -31.40
N ILE A 593 1.80 -5.27 -30.73
CA ILE A 593 0.35 -5.52 -30.75
C ILE A 593 -0.41 -4.30 -30.21
N SER A 594 0.01 -3.78 -29.07
CA SER A 594 -0.65 -2.66 -28.38
C SER A 594 -0.67 -1.39 -29.25
N LEU A 595 0.46 -1.03 -29.87
CA LEU A 595 0.55 0.12 -30.77
C LEU A 595 -0.28 -0.08 -32.02
N ARG A 596 -0.18 -1.26 -32.65
CA ARG A 596 -0.94 -1.55 -33.87
C ARG A 596 -2.46 -1.53 -33.67
N ARG A 597 -2.95 -2.00 -32.50
CA ARG A 597 -4.37 -1.96 -32.13
C ARG A 597 -4.87 -0.53 -31.93
N GLN A 598 -4.00 0.37 -31.50
CA GLN A 598 -4.37 1.75 -31.19
C GLN A 598 -4.18 2.71 -32.38
N PHE A 599 -3.25 2.44 -33.29
CA PHE A 599 -2.83 3.37 -34.34
C PHE A 599 -2.61 2.65 -35.68
N GLU A 600 -3.37 3.05 -36.71
CA GLU A 600 -3.31 2.46 -38.06
C GLU A 600 -1.98 2.70 -38.79
N GLU A 601 -1.24 3.75 -38.43
CA GLU A 601 0.06 4.09 -39.04
C GLU A 601 1.14 3.00 -38.83
N PHE A 602 0.93 2.08 -37.89
CA PHE A 602 1.79 0.91 -37.66
C PHE A 602 1.43 -0.30 -38.55
N SER A 603 0.50 -0.15 -39.51
CA SER A 603 0.07 -1.22 -40.43
C SER A 603 1.18 -1.80 -41.31
N GLU A 604 2.28 -1.09 -41.55
CA GLU A 604 3.42 -1.65 -42.28
C GLU A 604 4.08 -2.83 -41.55
N LEU A 605 3.95 -2.88 -40.21
CA LEU A 605 4.45 -4.00 -39.40
C LEU A 605 3.73 -5.30 -39.75
N ASP A 606 2.48 -5.24 -40.24
CA ASP A 606 1.67 -6.41 -40.61
C ASP A 606 2.39 -7.29 -41.63
N ARG A 607 3.02 -6.67 -42.64
CA ARG A 607 3.78 -7.39 -43.68
C ARG A 607 5.06 -7.99 -43.11
N ILE A 608 5.83 -7.20 -42.35
CA ILE A 608 7.13 -7.61 -41.82
C ILE A 608 6.97 -8.80 -40.87
N ILE A 609 6.00 -8.73 -39.94
CA ILE A 609 5.73 -9.81 -38.98
C ILE A 609 5.29 -11.09 -39.70
N LYS A 610 4.45 -10.97 -40.73
CA LYS A 610 4.00 -12.11 -41.53
C LYS A 610 5.15 -12.80 -42.26
N GLU A 611 6.07 -12.02 -42.84
CA GLU A 611 7.18 -12.54 -43.65
C GLU A 611 8.32 -13.09 -42.78
N GLU A 612 8.61 -12.47 -41.64
CA GLU A 612 9.85 -12.72 -40.89
C GLU A 612 9.66 -13.35 -39.50
N TRP A 613 8.43 -13.31 -38.95
CA TRP A 613 8.08 -13.71 -37.58
C TRP A 613 6.91 -14.70 -37.54
N GLY A 614 6.95 -15.74 -38.37
CA GLY A 614 5.83 -16.69 -38.54
C GLY A 614 5.29 -17.33 -37.25
N LYS A 615 6.12 -17.59 -36.23
CA LYS A 615 5.66 -18.11 -34.92
C LYS A 615 4.78 -17.10 -34.17
N PHE A 616 5.15 -15.82 -34.21
CA PHE A 616 4.44 -14.73 -33.54
C PHE A 616 3.20 -14.31 -34.35
N TYR A 617 3.25 -14.41 -35.69
CA TYR A 617 2.17 -13.97 -36.57
C TYR A 617 0.80 -14.57 -36.25
N ASN A 618 0.72 -15.82 -35.78
CA ASN A 618 -0.57 -16.43 -35.41
C ASN A 618 -1.22 -15.72 -34.22
N LEU A 619 -0.44 -15.40 -33.17
CA LEU A 619 -0.92 -14.64 -32.02
C LEU A 619 -1.25 -13.20 -32.42
N TYR A 620 -0.34 -12.57 -33.16
CA TYR A 620 -0.53 -11.22 -33.70
C TYR A 620 -1.83 -11.11 -34.49
N LYS A 621 -2.12 -12.10 -35.34
CA LYS A 621 -3.30 -12.13 -36.20
C LYS A 621 -4.60 -12.14 -35.40
N LEU A 622 -4.66 -12.93 -34.32
CA LEU A 622 -5.82 -13.00 -33.43
C LEU A 622 -6.06 -11.70 -32.64
N GLU A 623 -4.98 -11.00 -32.27
CA GLU A 623 -5.06 -9.78 -31.45
C GLU A 623 -5.30 -8.50 -32.26
N VAL A 624 -4.86 -8.47 -33.52
CA VAL A 624 -4.82 -7.24 -34.34
C VAL A 624 -5.93 -7.18 -35.38
N PHE A 625 -6.29 -8.29 -36.03
CA PHE A 625 -7.22 -8.27 -37.15
C PHE A 625 -8.62 -8.72 -36.74
N ASN A 626 -9.63 -8.10 -37.37
CA ASN A 626 -10.98 -8.63 -37.38
C ASN A 626 -11.05 -9.79 -38.37
N LEU A 627 -10.95 -11.02 -37.86
CA LEU A 627 -10.99 -12.22 -38.69
C LEU A 627 -12.39 -12.53 -39.20
N SER A 628 -12.44 -13.17 -40.37
CA SER A 628 -13.70 -13.68 -40.91
C SER A 628 -14.28 -14.80 -40.02
N SER A 629 -15.59 -15.03 -40.11
CA SER A 629 -16.26 -16.12 -39.36
C SER A 629 -15.66 -17.50 -39.69
N GLU A 630 -15.20 -17.71 -40.93
CA GLU A 630 -14.53 -18.95 -41.34
C GLU A 630 -13.19 -19.14 -40.63
N GLU A 631 -12.35 -18.10 -40.60
CA GLU A 631 -11.04 -18.14 -39.92
C GLU A 631 -11.19 -18.30 -38.40
N ASN A 632 -12.11 -17.55 -37.78
CA ASN A 632 -12.42 -17.71 -36.36
C ASN A 632 -12.93 -19.13 -36.05
N GLY A 633 -13.77 -19.68 -36.93
CA GLY A 633 -14.23 -21.08 -36.83
C GLY A 633 -13.09 -22.08 -36.88
N HIS A 634 -12.09 -21.85 -37.75
CA HIS A 634 -10.88 -22.69 -37.82
C HIS A 634 -10.07 -22.67 -36.52
N TYR A 635 -9.81 -21.49 -35.95
CA TYR A 635 -9.11 -21.37 -34.67
C TYR A 635 -9.89 -22.01 -33.52
N ILE A 636 -11.20 -21.81 -33.46
CA ILE A 636 -12.04 -22.48 -32.46
C ILE A 636 -11.90 -23.99 -32.58
N LYS A 637 -11.90 -24.55 -33.79
CA LYS A 637 -11.71 -25.99 -33.99
C LYS A 637 -10.35 -26.48 -33.47
N GLU A 638 -9.26 -25.75 -33.74
CA GLU A 638 -7.93 -26.11 -33.20
C GLU A 638 -7.91 -26.14 -31.66
N TYR A 639 -8.59 -25.19 -31.00
CA TYR A 639 -8.68 -25.16 -29.54
C TYR A 639 -9.63 -26.23 -28.98
N VAL A 640 -10.69 -26.59 -29.69
CA VAL A 640 -11.53 -27.75 -29.36
C VAL A 640 -10.72 -29.04 -29.42
N ASP A 641 -9.90 -29.24 -30.46
CA ASP A 641 -9.05 -30.43 -30.55
C ASP A 641 -8.04 -30.49 -29.39
N GLN A 642 -7.57 -29.34 -28.90
CA GLN A 642 -6.78 -29.27 -27.66
C GLN A 642 -7.59 -29.66 -26.42
N MET A 643 -8.84 -29.22 -26.28
CA MET A 643 -9.72 -29.62 -25.17
C MET A 643 -9.93 -31.14 -25.15
N VAL A 644 -10.28 -31.73 -26.29
CA VAL A 644 -10.46 -33.18 -26.45
C VAL A 644 -9.17 -33.95 -26.11
N ASN A 645 -8.02 -33.46 -26.58
CA ASN A 645 -6.74 -34.09 -26.26
C ASN A 645 -6.40 -34.02 -24.76
N ARG A 646 -6.76 -32.93 -24.06
CA ARG A 646 -6.60 -32.81 -22.60
C ARG A 646 -7.53 -33.76 -21.86
N ASN A 647 -8.82 -33.78 -22.21
CA ASN A 647 -9.82 -34.68 -21.62
C ASN A 647 -9.40 -36.16 -21.69
N ASN A 648 -8.82 -36.59 -22.82
CA ASN A 648 -8.42 -37.97 -23.06
C ASN A 648 -7.13 -38.41 -22.34
N ASN A 649 -6.23 -37.47 -22.02
CA ASN A 649 -4.90 -37.78 -21.51
C ASN A 649 -4.71 -37.45 -20.03
N LEU A 650 -5.46 -36.50 -19.48
CA LEU A 650 -5.27 -36.08 -18.09
C LEU A 650 -5.66 -37.20 -17.11
N GLY A 651 -4.78 -37.47 -16.12
CA GLY A 651 -5.00 -38.52 -15.13
C GLY A 651 -4.97 -39.94 -15.70
N LYS A 652 -4.54 -40.10 -16.95
CA LYS A 652 -4.27 -41.41 -17.56
C LYS A 652 -3.01 -42.00 -16.91
N ASN A 653 -3.11 -43.21 -16.38
CA ASN A 653 -2.03 -43.86 -15.62
C ASN A 653 -1.51 -43.04 -14.42
N GLY A 654 -2.32 -42.15 -13.86
CA GLY A 654 -1.93 -41.27 -12.74
C GLY A 654 -1.01 -40.10 -13.13
N VAL A 655 -0.83 -39.83 -14.43
CA VAL A 655 -0.01 -38.72 -14.93
C VAL A 655 -0.87 -37.46 -15.09
N TYR A 656 -0.41 -36.36 -14.52
CA TYR A 656 -1.05 -35.05 -14.58
C TYR A 656 -0.06 -34.04 -15.17
N GLY A 657 -0.50 -33.32 -16.21
CA GLY A 657 0.27 -32.25 -16.85
C GLY A 657 -0.30 -30.88 -16.48
N THR A 658 0.52 -29.82 -16.55
CA THR A 658 0.05 -28.43 -16.42
C THR A 658 0.17 -27.73 -17.77
N TYR A 659 -0.71 -26.77 -18.03
CA TYR A 659 -0.76 -26.03 -19.29
C TYR A 659 -0.68 -24.52 -19.04
N ALA A 660 0.09 -23.82 -19.89
CA ALA A 660 0.24 -22.36 -19.78
C ALA A 660 -0.95 -21.58 -20.36
N THR A 661 -1.80 -22.23 -21.16
CA THR A 661 -2.95 -21.61 -21.86
C THR A 661 -4.24 -22.38 -21.59
N SER A 662 -5.37 -21.66 -21.59
CA SER A 662 -6.72 -22.24 -21.48
C SER A 662 -7.44 -22.15 -22.84
N PRO A 663 -7.69 -23.29 -23.53
CA PRO A 663 -8.41 -23.29 -24.80
C PRO A 663 -9.85 -22.77 -24.63
N TYR A 664 -10.49 -23.08 -23.50
CA TYR A 664 -11.82 -22.60 -23.13
C TYR A 664 -11.89 -21.06 -23.10
N ARG A 665 -10.93 -20.40 -22.42
CA ARG A 665 -10.87 -18.93 -22.36
C ARG A 665 -10.58 -18.30 -23.71
N ILE A 666 -9.75 -18.93 -24.53
CA ILE A 666 -9.44 -18.43 -25.87
C ILE A 666 -10.70 -18.51 -26.76
N ILE A 667 -11.42 -19.63 -26.76
CA ILE A 667 -12.69 -19.77 -27.49
C ILE A 667 -13.71 -18.75 -26.98
N LYS A 668 -13.85 -18.61 -25.65
CA LYS A 668 -14.71 -17.59 -25.03
C LYS A 668 -14.38 -16.19 -25.56
N ASN A 669 -13.10 -15.82 -25.56
CA ASN A 669 -12.65 -14.51 -26.06
C ASN A 669 -12.91 -14.32 -27.55
N ILE A 670 -12.71 -15.36 -28.39
CA ILE A 670 -13.04 -15.30 -29.82
C ILE A 670 -14.54 -15.03 -29.98
N ILE A 671 -15.42 -15.79 -29.31
CA ILE A 671 -16.87 -15.63 -29.41
C ILE A 671 -17.34 -14.27 -28.87
N SER A 672 -16.79 -13.80 -27.75
CA SER A 672 -17.21 -12.53 -27.15
C SER A 672 -16.71 -11.30 -27.91
N ASN A 673 -15.56 -11.38 -28.59
CA ASN A 673 -14.96 -10.25 -29.30
C ASN A 673 -15.22 -10.26 -30.81
N SER A 674 -15.72 -11.36 -31.37
CA SER A 674 -16.10 -11.45 -32.78
C SER A 674 -17.60 -11.71 -32.89
N ASN A 675 -18.26 -11.08 -33.86
CA ASN A 675 -19.67 -11.39 -34.19
C ASN A 675 -19.78 -12.72 -34.95
N ILE A 676 -19.04 -13.75 -34.53
CA ILE A 676 -19.05 -15.06 -35.16
C ILE A 676 -20.36 -15.79 -34.84
N VAL A 677 -20.95 -16.37 -35.89
CA VAL A 677 -22.00 -17.39 -35.76
C VAL A 677 -21.36 -18.75 -35.99
N LEU A 678 -21.42 -19.63 -34.98
CA LEU A 678 -20.88 -20.98 -35.13
C LEU A 678 -21.81 -21.82 -36.02
N THR A 679 -21.22 -22.71 -36.81
CA THR A 679 -22.00 -23.75 -37.47
C THR A 679 -22.58 -24.70 -36.43
N GLN A 680 -23.74 -25.31 -36.71
CA GLN A 680 -24.34 -26.33 -35.81
C GLN A 680 -23.32 -27.41 -35.40
N ILE A 681 -22.47 -27.85 -36.33
CA ILE A 681 -21.45 -28.88 -36.06
C ILE A 681 -20.41 -28.35 -35.07
N LEU A 682 -19.81 -27.18 -35.33
CA LEU A 682 -18.78 -26.63 -34.47
C LEU A 682 -19.32 -26.26 -33.09
N PHE A 683 -20.57 -25.78 -33.02
CA PHE A 683 -21.27 -25.52 -31.76
C PHE A 683 -21.39 -26.80 -30.92
N LEU A 684 -21.84 -27.90 -31.53
CA LEU A 684 -21.96 -29.19 -30.85
C LEU A 684 -20.59 -29.73 -30.41
N ASP A 685 -19.56 -29.64 -31.26
CA ASP A 685 -18.20 -30.06 -30.93
C ASP A 685 -17.66 -29.34 -29.66
N VAL A 686 -17.90 -28.04 -29.55
CA VAL A 686 -17.50 -27.25 -28.36
C VAL A 686 -18.27 -27.72 -27.13
N ILE A 687 -19.60 -27.84 -27.22
CA ILE A 687 -20.44 -28.26 -26.09
C ILE A 687 -20.10 -29.66 -25.61
N ASP A 688 -19.93 -30.62 -26.53
CA ASP A 688 -19.58 -31.99 -26.18
C ASP A 688 -18.21 -32.07 -25.51
N SER A 689 -17.24 -31.28 -25.99
CA SER A 689 -15.92 -31.19 -25.35
C SER A 689 -16.00 -30.63 -23.93
N ILE A 690 -16.83 -29.60 -23.69
CA ILE A 690 -17.05 -29.06 -22.33
C ILE A 690 -17.75 -30.11 -21.46
N LYS A 691 -18.75 -30.81 -21.99
CA LYS A 691 -19.47 -31.86 -21.25
C LYS A 691 -18.52 -32.97 -20.79
N GLU A 692 -17.64 -33.44 -21.67
CA GLU A 692 -16.58 -34.40 -21.33
C GLU A 692 -15.68 -33.88 -20.20
N THR A 693 -15.29 -32.61 -20.25
CA THR A 693 -14.48 -31.94 -19.22
C THR A 693 -15.19 -31.93 -17.87
N LEU A 694 -16.45 -31.52 -17.83
CA LEU A 694 -17.23 -31.42 -16.59
C LEU A 694 -17.44 -32.79 -15.96
N LEU A 695 -17.81 -33.80 -16.76
CA LEU A 695 -18.09 -35.14 -16.27
C LEU A 695 -16.84 -35.96 -15.94
N ASN A 696 -15.64 -35.50 -16.31
CA ASN A 696 -14.40 -36.20 -16.00
C ASN A 696 -13.96 -35.94 -14.54
N PRO A 697 -13.97 -36.97 -13.65
CA PRO A 697 -13.59 -36.80 -12.25
C PRO A 697 -12.08 -36.56 -12.05
N LYS A 698 -11.27 -36.75 -13.09
CA LYS A 698 -9.81 -36.55 -13.04
C LYS A 698 -9.40 -35.14 -13.44
N GLN A 699 -10.36 -34.28 -13.77
CA GLN A 699 -10.06 -32.98 -14.32
C GLN A 699 -9.73 -31.94 -13.24
N TYR A 700 -8.90 -30.95 -13.60
CA TYR A 700 -8.62 -29.82 -12.71
C TYR A 700 -9.86 -28.93 -12.52
N ALA A 701 -9.92 -28.27 -11.36
CA ALA A 701 -10.99 -27.33 -11.05
C ALA A 701 -11.04 -26.16 -12.04
N ASN A 702 -9.89 -25.55 -12.39
CA ASN A 702 -9.84 -24.45 -13.33
C ASN A 702 -10.41 -24.76 -14.72
N GLU A 703 -10.18 -25.96 -15.29
CA GLU A 703 -10.72 -26.34 -16.60
C GLU A 703 -12.23 -26.56 -16.54
N LYS A 704 -12.76 -27.09 -15.42
CA LYS A 704 -14.21 -27.18 -15.21
C LYS A 704 -14.85 -25.80 -15.06
N LEU A 705 -14.21 -24.89 -14.32
CA LEU A 705 -14.68 -23.51 -14.16
C LEU A 705 -14.69 -22.78 -15.51
N ASP A 706 -13.59 -22.80 -16.25
CA ASP A 706 -13.49 -22.17 -17.56
C ASP A 706 -14.52 -22.79 -18.55
N GLY A 707 -14.79 -24.10 -18.45
CA GLY A 707 -15.85 -24.78 -19.20
C GLY A 707 -17.26 -24.27 -18.85
N LEU A 708 -17.58 -24.14 -17.55
CA LEU A 708 -18.85 -23.56 -17.09
C LEU A 708 -19.01 -22.10 -17.58
N GLU A 709 -17.96 -21.29 -17.52
CA GLU A 709 -17.99 -19.93 -18.06
C GLU A 709 -18.29 -19.89 -19.55
N LEU A 710 -17.67 -20.80 -20.33
CA LEU A 710 -17.92 -20.90 -21.76
C LEU A 710 -19.36 -21.38 -22.06
N LEU A 711 -19.96 -22.23 -21.22
CA LEU A 711 -21.38 -22.62 -21.37
C LEU A 711 -22.33 -21.42 -21.25
N PHE A 712 -22.11 -20.50 -20.31
CA PHE A 712 -22.88 -19.26 -20.20
C PHE A 712 -22.84 -18.45 -21.50
N VAL A 713 -21.65 -18.27 -22.08
CA VAL A 713 -21.46 -17.53 -23.33
C VAL A 713 -22.12 -18.25 -24.52
N LEU A 714 -21.93 -19.57 -24.64
CA LEU A 714 -22.55 -20.36 -25.70
C LEU A 714 -24.08 -20.36 -25.62
N LYS A 715 -24.64 -20.34 -24.41
CA LYS A 715 -26.09 -20.23 -24.21
C LYS A 715 -26.63 -18.89 -24.67
N LEU A 716 -25.96 -17.78 -24.35
CA LEU A 716 -26.35 -16.45 -24.82
C LEU A 716 -26.29 -16.36 -26.34
N MET A 717 -25.22 -16.87 -26.94
CA MET A 717 -25.07 -16.93 -28.39
C MET A 717 -26.19 -17.77 -29.01
N ASN A 718 -26.47 -18.98 -28.49
CA ASN A 718 -27.55 -19.81 -29.01
C ASN A 718 -28.94 -19.15 -28.89
N ASN A 719 -29.20 -18.40 -27.82
CA ASN A 719 -30.47 -17.67 -27.67
C ASN A 719 -30.65 -16.56 -28.72
N ARG A 720 -29.55 -16.08 -29.35
CA ARG A 720 -29.57 -15.07 -30.41
C ARG A 720 -29.65 -15.67 -31.81
N GLU A 721 -29.28 -16.95 -31.97
CA GLU A 721 -29.14 -17.62 -33.26
C GLU A 721 -30.21 -18.72 -33.45
N GLU A 722 -31.26 -18.42 -34.22
CA GLU A 722 -32.41 -19.33 -34.42
C GLU A 722 -32.05 -20.65 -35.13
N GLU A 723 -30.95 -20.66 -35.90
CA GLU A 723 -30.52 -21.83 -36.68
C GLU A 723 -29.83 -22.90 -35.82
N ILE A 724 -29.27 -22.53 -34.67
CA ILE A 724 -28.61 -23.47 -33.77
C ILE A 724 -29.66 -24.11 -32.86
N LYS A 725 -29.84 -25.43 -32.96
CA LYS A 725 -30.74 -26.19 -32.09
C LYS A 725 -29.95 -27.06 -31.14
N TYR A 726 -30.16 -26.87 -29.83
CA TYR A 726 -29.52 -27.67 -28.79
C TYR A 726 -30.48 -27.99 -27.65
N ASP A 727 -30.40 -29.21 -27.14
CA ASP A 727 -31.20 -29.69 -26.01
C ASP A 727 -30.54 -29.32 -24.66
N TRP A 728 -30.81 -28.09 -24.22
CA TRP A 728 -30.31 -27.59 -22.94
C TRP A 728 -30.93 -28.30 -21.73
N GLU A 729 -32.17 -28.78 -21.85
CA GLU A 729 -32.85 -29.51 -20.77
C GLU A 729 -32.20 -30.89 -20.58
N GLY A 730 -31.87 -31.56 -21.68
CA GLY A 730 -31.08 -32.80 -21.68
C GLY A 730 -29.72 -32.62 -21.02
N LEU A 731 -28.95 -31.59 -21.41
CA LEU A 731 -27.66 -31.28 -20.78
C LEU A 731 -27.80 -31.04 -19.28
N ASN A 732 -28.78 -30.23 -18.86
CA ASN A 732 -29.00 -29.94 -17.45
C ASN A 732 -29.40 -31.18 -16.65
N THR A 733 -30.24 -32.05 -17.23
CA THR A 733 -30.62 -33.33 -16.62
C THR A 733 -29.42 -34.25 -16.45
N GLU A 734 -28.55 -34.32 -17.45
CA GLU A 734 -27.33 -35.12 -17.40
C GLU A 734 -26.34 -34.61 -16.34
N LEU A 735 -26.09 -33.29 -16.30
CA LEU A 735 -25.22 -32.68 -15.28
C LEU A 735 -25.80 -32.85 -13.87
N LEU A 736 -27.10 -32.66 -13.70
CA LEU A 736 -27.79 -32.83 -12.40
C LEU A 736 -27.75 -34.29 -11.93
N GLY A 737 -27.92 -35.25 -12.84
CA GLY A 737 -27.79 -36.67 -12.55
C GLY A 737 -26.36 -37.12 -12.21
N ASN A 738 -25.35 -36.30 -12.52
CA ASN A 738 -23.93 -36.60 -12.36
C ASN A 738 -23.17 -35.54 -11.54
N VAL A 739 -23.85 -34.80 -10.65
CA VAL A 739 -23.24 -33.71 -9.86
C VAL A 739 -21.95 -34.15 -9.16
N GLU A 740 -21.94 -35.33 -8.54
CA GLU A 740 -20.73 -35.86 -7.87
C GLU A 740 -19.53 -35.99 -8.82
N ASN A 741 -19.74 -36.38 -10.08
CA ASN A 741 -18.67 -36.44 -11.08
C ASN A 741 -18.20 -35.05 -11.50
N VAL A 742 -19.12 -34.07 -11.57
CA VAL A 742 -18.79 -32.68 -11.86
C VAL A 742 -17.97 -32.05 -10.73
N LEU A 743 -18.30 -32.38 -9.48
CA LEU A 743 -17.63 -31.84 -8.30
C LEU A 743 -16.33 -32.57 -7.98
N ASN A 744 -16.18 -33.82 -8.39
CA ASN A 744 -14.92 -34.53 -8.24
C ASN A 744 -13.84 -33.89 -9.12
N ILE A 745 -12.80 -33.37 -8.45
CA ILE A 745 -11.70 -32.64 -9.07
C ILE A 745 -10.37 -33.24 -8.64
N TYR A 746 -9.37 -33.14 -9.52
CA TYR A 746 -7.99 -33.36 -9.12
C TYR A 746 -7.39 -32.08 -8.57
N GLN A 747 -6.99 -32.10 -7.30
CA GLN A 747 -6.35 -30.96 -6.64
C GLN A 747 -4.82 -31.08 -6.68
N GLY A 748 -4.21 -30.40 -7.65
CA GLY A 748 -2.76 -30.32 -7.77
C GLY A 748 -2.13 -29.37 -6.74
N ILE A 749 -0.81 -29.48 -6.53
CA ILE A 749 -0.05 -28.67 -5.56
C ILE A 749 -0.12 -27.16 -5.85
N PHE A 750 -0.34 -26.79 -7.11
CA PHE A 750 -0.42 -25.40 -7.56
C PHE A 750 -1.85 -24.91 -7.83
N GLU A 751 -2.86 -25.75 -7.59
CA GLU A 751 -4.27 -25.44 -7.84
C GLU A 751 -4.89 -24.74 -6.62
N LYS A 752 -5.42 -23.53 -6.80
CA LYS A 752 -6.15 -22.82 -5.74
C LYS A 752 -7.67 -22.93 -5.86
N ASP A 753 -8.16 -23.26 -7.06
CA ASP A 753 -9.58 -23.48 -7.29
C ASP A 753 -10.02 -24.75 -6.54
N SER A 754 -11.22 -24.69 -5.98
CA SER A 754 -11.74 -25.72 -5.07
C SER A 754 -13.03 -26.32 -5.60
N GLU A 755 -13.40 -27.49 -5.08
CA GLU A 755 -14.71 -28.10 -5.31
C GLU A 755 -15.83 -27.10 -4.98
N LEU A 756 -15.69 -26.34 -3.88
CA LEU A 756 -16.66 -25.34 -3.46
C LEU A 756 -16.90 -24.29 -4.54
N THR A 757 -15.84 -23.83 -5.21
CA THR A 757 -15.98 -22.87 -6.33
C THR A 757 -16.67 -23.50 -7.54
N VAL A 758 -16.31 -24.75 -7.90
CA VAL A 758 -16.98 -25.48 -9.00
C VAL A 758 -18.47 -25.66 -8.69
N ARG A 759 -18.79 -26.04 -7.45
CA ARG A 759 -20.16 -26.17 -6.95
C ARG A 759 -20.93 -24.87 -7.10
N LEU A 760 -20.35 -23.74 -6.70
CA LEU A 760 -20.98 -22.43 -6.85
C LEU A 760 -21.31 -22.10 -8.32
N TYR A 761 -20.35 -22.25 -9.24
CA TYR A 761 -20.58 -21.98 -10.66
C TYR A 761 -21.65 -22.90 -11.26
N LEU A 762 -21.63 -24.19 -10.89
CA LEU A 762 -22.61 -25.18 -11.34
C LEU A 762 -24.03 -24.84 -10.86
N TYR A 763 -24.19 -24.47 -9.59
CA TYR A 763 -25.51 -24.12 -9.06
C TYR A 763 -26.02 -22.77 -9.60
N LEU A 764 -25.14 -21.79 -9.83
CA LEU A 764 -25.53 -20.57 -10.55
C LEU A 764 -25.99 -20.90 -11.98
N TRP A 765 -25.33 -21.85 -12.66
CA TRP A 765 -25.78 -22.35 -13.96
C TRP A 765 -27.17 -23.00 -13.88
N PHE A 766 -27.43 -23.85 -12.88
CA PHE A 766 -28.75 -24.46 -12.71
C PHE A 766 -29.85 -23.44 -12.40
N ILE A 767 -29.56 -22.44 -11.56
CA ILE A 767 -30.50 -21.35 -11.24
C ILE A 767 -30.80 -20.52 -12.50
N ALA A 768 -29.76 -20.18 -13.28
CA ALA A 768 -29.91 -19.44 -14.54
C ALA A 768 -30.80 -20.17 -15.57
N ASN A 769 -30.89 -21.50 -15.47
CA ASN A 769 -31.70 -22.35 -16.31
C ASN A 769 -32.99 -22.86 -15.62
N SER A 770 -33.34 -22.35 -14.44
CA SER A 770 -34.54 -22.73 -13.68
C SER A 770 -34.63 -24.23 -13.32
N VAL A 771 -33.48 -24.87 -13.06
CA VAL A 771 -33.35 -26.31 -12.76
C VAL A 771 -33.24 -26.59 -11.25
N SER A 772 -32.80 -25.62 -10.45
CA SER A 772 -32.55 -25.79 -9.01
C SER A 772 -33.20 -24.69 -8.15
N GLU A 773 -33.44 -25.00 -6.87
CA GLU A 773 -34.04 -24.11 -5.87
C GLU A 773 -33.00 -23.20 -5.19
N ASP A 774 -33.46 -22.03 -4.74
CA ASP A 774 -32.65 -20.97 -4.10
C ASP A 774 -31.93 -21.38 -2.80
N LYS A 775 -32.33 -22.50 -2.17
CA LYS A 775 -31.79 -22.95 -0.87
C LYS A 775 -30.31 -23.32 -0.93
N GLU A 776 -29.86 -23.97 -2.02
CA GLU A 776 -28.45 -24.38 -2.13
C GLU A 776 -27.55 -23.16 -2.29
N LEU A 777 -27.99 -22.15 -3.04
CA LEU A 777 -27.26 -20.89 -3.17
C LEU A 777 -27.06 -20.24 -1.80
N LEU A 778 -28.10 -20.18 -0.96
CA LEU A 778 -27.99 -19.64 0.40
C LEU A 778 -26.98 -20.42 1.26
N LEU A 779 -26.98 -21.75 1.18
CA LEU A 779 -26.01 -22.59 1.88
C LEU A 779 -24.58 -22.29 1.43
N LEU A 780 -24.35 -22.24 0.11
CA LEU A 780 -23.03 -21.95 -0.47
C LEU A 780 -22.53 -20.57 -0.02
N LEU A 781 -23.34 -19.53 -0.17
CA LEU A 781 -22.99 -18.16 0.23
C LEU A 781 -22.63 -18.06 1.72
N SER A 782 -23.27 -18.85 2.58
CA SER A 782 -22.95 -18.90 4.01
C SER A 782 -21.56 -19.48 4.30
N VAL A 783 -21.10 -20.45 3.49
CA VAL A 783 -19.79 -21.09 3.63
C VAL A 783 -18.68 -20.13 3.20
N PHE A 784 -18.86 -19.43 2.06
CA PHE A 784 -17.86 -18.49 1.54
C PHE A 784 -17.48 -17.38 2.54
N ASN A 785 -18.36 -17.01 3.47
CA ASN A 785 -18.03 -16.03 4.50
C ASN A 785 -16.90 -16.46 5.45
N LYS A 786 -16.59 -17.75 5.55
CA LYS A 786 -15.49 -18.28 6.37
C LYS A 786 -14.24 -18.64 5.57
N GLU A 787 -14.34 -18.59 4.25
CA GLU A 787 -13.27 -18.98 3.34
C GLU A 787 -12.23 -17.88 3.18
N ASP A 788 -11.11 -18.23 2.55
CA ASP A 788 -10.03 -17.29 2.28
C ASP A 788 -10.41 -16.22 1.25
N VAL A 789 -9.51 -15.25 1.09
CA VAL A 789 -9.67 -14.13 0.13
C VAL A 789 -9.83 -14.64 -1.30
N TYR A 790 -9.11 -15.69 -1.71
CA TYR A 790 -9.12 -16.19 -3.08
C TYR A 790 -10.48 -16.80 -3.43
N GLN A 791 -11.04 -17.64 -2.55
CA GLN A 791 -12.38 -18.22 -2.75
C GLN A 791 -13.45 -17.13 -2.80
N ASN A 792 -13.34 -16.09 -1.96
CA ASN A 792 -14.29 -14.97 -2.00
C ASN A 792 -14.16 -14.12 -3.28
N ILE A 793 -12.97 -14.00 -3.86
CA ILE A 793 -12.80 -13.38 -5.19
C ILE A 793 -13.53 -14.21 -6.25
N LYS A 794 -13.37 -15.55 -6.22
CA LYS A 794 -14.05 -16.45 -7.16
C LYS A 794 -15.58 -16.39 -7.04
N LEU A 795 -16.11 -16.24 -5.82
CA LEU A 795 -17.53 -15.95 -5.59
C LEU A 795 -17.98 -14.65 -6.30
N LEU A 796 -17.22 -13.57 -6.17
CA LEU A 796 -17.57 -12.31 -6.83
C LEU A 796 -17.46 -12.42 -8.36
N GLU A 797 -16.44 -13.11 -8.88
CA GLU A 797 -16.32 -13.41 -10.32
C GLU A 797 -17.53 -14.19 -10.85
N SER A 798 -17.98 -15.21 -10.12
CA SER A 798 -19.15 -16.00 -10.50
C SER A 798 -20.45 -15.20 -10.47
N ILE A 799 -20.60 -14.32 -9.47
CA ILE A 799 -21.73 -13.38 -9.38
C ILE A 799 -21.72 -12.43 -10.58
N LYS A 800 -20.57 -11.86 -10.95
CA LYS A 800 -20.48 -10.97 -12.12
C LYS A 800 -20.89 -11.69 -13.40
N LEU A 801 -20.43 -12.92 -13.60
CA LEU A 801 -20.83 -13.75 -14.74
C LEU A 801 -22.35 -14.00 -14.76
N PHE A 802 -22.92 -14.38 -13.62
CA PHE A 802 -24.35 -14.65 -13.48
C PHE A 802 -25.20 -13.41 -13.75
N VAL A 803 -24.86 -12.27 -13.16
CA VAL A 803 -25.54 -10.99 -13.38
C VAL A 803 -25.46 -10.57 -14.85
N SER A 804 -24.28 -10.65 -15.46
CA SER A 804 -24.07 -10.29 -16.88
C SER A 804 -24.90 -11.18 -17.81
N TYR A 805 -24.99 -12.48 -17.53
CA TYR A 805 -25.83 -13.41 -18.29
C TYR A 805 -27.32 -13.02 -18.25
N HIS A 806 -27.85 -12.67 -17.07
CA HIS A 806 -29.23 -12.26 -16.92
C HIS A 806 -29.52 -10.91 -17.60
N ASP A 807 -28.57 -9.97 -17.51
CA ASP A 807 -28.66 -8.68 -18.20
C ASP A 807 -28.70 -8.86 -19.72
N GLU A 808 -27.74 -9.58 -20.29
CA GLU A 808 -27.66 -9.84 -21.73
C GLU A 808 -28.82 -10.68 -22.29
N SER A 809 -29.47 -11.49 -21.44
CA SER A 809 -30.66 -12.25 -21.81
C SER A 809 -31.97 -11.52 -21.57
N ASN A 810 -31.94 -10.27 -21.08
CA ASN A 810 -33.11 -9.48 -20.69
C ASN A 810 -34.03 -10.21 -19.69
N LYS A 811 -33.45 -10.99 -18.77
CA LYS A 811 -34.17 -11.72 -17.72
C LYS A 811 -33.94 -11.09 -16.35
N ALA A 812 -34.95 -11.17 -15.49
CA ALA A 812 -34.79 -10.83 -14.08
C ALA A 812 -33.73 -11.72 -13.43
N ILE A 813 -32.98 -11.17 -12.48
CA ILE A 813 -31.91 -11.87 -11.74
C ILE A 813 -32.55 -12.58 -10.54
N PRO A 814 -32.50 -13.92 -10.45
CA PRO A 814 -32.95 -14.64 -9.26
C PRO A 814 -32.09 -14.30 -8.04
N ASN A 815 -32.72 -14.17 -6.87
CA ASN A 815 -32.05 -13.89 -5.59
C ASN A 815 -31.20 -12.60 -5.58
N ASP A 816 -31.57 -11.62 -6.41
CA ASP A 816 -30.89 -10.33 -6.55
C ASP A 816 -30.64 -9.60 -5.22
N GLN A 817 -31.58 -9.63 -4.27
CA GLN A 817 -31.42 -9.04 -2.94
C GLN A 817 -30.30 -9.72 -2.12
N ILE A 818 -30.24 -11.06 -2.17
CA ILE A 818 -29.22 -11.84 -1.46
C ILE A 818 -27.85 -11.58 -2.10
N ILE A 819 -27.79 -11.59 -3.43
CA ILE A 819 -26.58 -11.29 -4.20
C ILE A 819 -26.09 -9.88 -3.87
N LEU A 820 -26.98 -8.88 -3.87
CA LEU A 820 -26.64 -7.51 -3.52
C LEU A 820 -26.11 -7.41 -2.09
N HIS A 821 -26.73 -8.11 -1.12
CA HIS A 821 -26.25 -8.12 0.25
C HIS A 821 -24.82 -8.68 0.38
N VAL A 822 -24.50 -9.75 -0.35
CA VAL A 822 -23.14 -10.30 -0.40
C VAL A 822 -22.18 -9.28 -0.99
N ILE A 823 -22.53 -8.65 -2.12
CA ILE A 823 -21.70 -7.64 -2.76
C ILE A 823 -21.42 -6.46 -1.80
N LEU A 824 -22.46 -5.90 -1.17
CA LEU A 824 -22.33 -4.80 -0.21
C LEU A 824 -21.42 -5.17 0.96
N SER A 825 -21.59 -6.38 1.53
CA SER A 825 -20.75 -6.87 2.62
C SER A 825 -19.26 -6.94 2.23
N LYS A 826 -18.95 -7.46 1.03
CA LYS A 826 -17.55 -7.58 0.54
C LYS A 826 -16.97 -6.24 0.07
N SER A 827 -17.79 -5.26 -0.28
CA SER A 827 -17.33 -3.93 -0.69
C SER A 827 -16.62 -3.16 0.43
N ARG A 828 -16.84 -3.56 1.69
CA ARG A 828 -16.19 -2.99 2.89
C ARG A 828 -15.10 -3.89 3.50
N ASP A 829 -14.65 -4.91 2.78
CA ASP A 829 -13.63 -5.83 3.28
C ASP A 829 -12.27 -5.14 3.46
N ARG A 830 -11.43 -5.61 4.40
CA ARG A 830 -10.08 -5.07 4.58
C ARG A 830 -9.18 -5.33 3.38
N ASN A 831 -9.43 -6.38 2.61
CA ASN A 831 -8.67 -6.75 1.43
C ASN A 831 -9.06 -5.92 0.20
N PHE A 832 -8.05 -5.29 -0.42
CA PHE A 832 -8.21 -4.49 -1.63
C PHE A 832 -8.91 -5.23 -2.79
N TYR A 833 -8.53 -6.47 -3.08
CA TYR A 833 -9.05 -7.20 -4.24
C TYR A 833 -10.53 -7.57 -4.08
N LEU A 834 -10.96 -7.88 -2.85
CA LEU A 834 -12.38 -8.13 -2.56
C LEU A 834 -13.22 -6.87 -2.74
N ARG A 835 -12.76 -5.73 -2.19
CA ARG A 835 -13.43 -4.44 -2.42
C ARG A 835 -13.49 -4.11 -3.91
N TYR A 836 -12.38 -4.31 -4.63
CA TYR A 836 -12.30 -4.05 -6.07
C TYR A 836 -13.38 -4.84 -6.83
N HIS A 837 -13.41 -6.17 -6.68
CA HIS A 837 -14.38 -6.99 -7.39
C HIS A 837 -15.82 -6.76 -6.93
N ALA A 838 -16.04 -6.48 -5.64
CA ALA A 838 -17.37 -6.18 -5.14
C ALA A 838 -17.91 -4.87 -5.73
N ILE A 839 -17.09 -3.84 -5.83
CA ILE A 839 -17.50 -2.56 -6.42
C ILE A 839 -17.74 -2.70 -7.94
N GLU A 840 -16.92 -3.49 -8.66
CA GLU A 840 -17.26 -3.83 -10.06
C GLU A 840 -18.64 -4.48 -10.14
N SER A 841 -18.97 -5.40 -9.25
CA SER A 841 -20.30 -6.02 -9.18
C SER A 841 -21.41 -5.03 -8.83
N LEU A 842 -21.15 -4.03 -7.97
CA LEU A 842 -22.12 -2.96 -7.68
C LEU A 842 -22.49 -2.18 -8.94
N PHE A 843 -21.53 -1.85 -9.80
CA PHE A 843 -21.81 -1.16 -11.06
C PHE A 843 -22.67 -2.01 -12.01
N LEU A 844 -22.49 -3.34 -12.04
CA LEU A 844 -23.35 -4.24 -12.83
C LEU A 844 -24.79 -4.32 -12.29
N MET A 845 -25.00 -4.01 -11.02
CA MET A 845 -26.33 -4.02 -10.38
C MET A 845 -27.08 -2.68 -10.54
N ILE A 846 -26.46 -1.64 -11.12
CA ILE A 846 -27.14 -0.38 -11.43
C ILE A 846 -28.18 -0.61 -12.52
N GLY A 847 -29.36 -0.02 -12.36
CA GLY A 847 -30.51 -0.21 -13.24
C GLY A 847 -31.32 -1.47 -12.94
N LYS A 848 -31.00 -2.18 -11.85
CA LYS A 848 -31.70 -3.42 -11.42
C LYS A 848 -32.68 -3.21 -10.26
N GLY A 849 -33.00 -1.95 -9.93
CA GLY A 849 -33.99 -1.60 -8.91
C GLY A 849 -33.41 -1.25 -7.52
N TYR A 850 -32.09 -1.15 -7.41
CA TYR A 850 -31.38 -0.88 -6.15
C TYR A 850 -30.50 0.40 -6.21
N ASP A 851 -30.75 1.26 -7.19
CA ASP A 851 -29.87 2.35 -7.58
C ASP A 851 -29.56 3.31 -6.43
N GLU A 852 -30.55 3.68 -5.61
CA GLU A 852 -30.35 4.58 -4.47
C GLU A 852 -29.37 4.00 -3.43
N ILE A 853 -29.50 2.69 -3.13
CA ILE A 853 -28.63 2.00 -2.17
C ILE A 853 -27.21 1.90 -2.72
N ILE A 854 -27.08 1.51 -3.99
CA ILE A 854 -25.79 1.35 -4.65
C ILE A 854 -25.06 2.69 -4.77
N ILE A 855 -25.75 3.75 -5.19
CA ILE A 855 -25.17 5.09 -5.32
C ILE A 855 -24.74 5.63 -3.96
N SER A 856 -25.55 5.41 -2.91
CA SER A 856 -25.16 5.76 -1.53
C SER A 856 -23.88 5.04 -1.09
N GLU A 857 -23.80 3.73 -1.34
CA GLU A 857 -22.60 2.94 -1.00
C GLU A 857 -21.37 3.43 -1.78
N LEU A 858 -21.49 3.67 -3.10
CA LEU A 858 -20.39 4.19 -3.92
C LEU A 858 -19.94 5.59 -3.48
N SER A 859 -20.87 6.43 -3.00
CA SER A 859 -20.58 7.75 -2.43
C SER A 859 -19.80 7.68 -1.11
N GLU A 860 -19.97 6.61 -0.32
CA GLU A 860 -19.13 6.35 0.85
C GLU A 860 -17.76 5.79 0.42
N LEU A 861 -17.75 4.83 -0.52
CA LEU A 861 -16.53 4.14 -0.98
C LEU A 861 -15.58 5.02 -1.78
N ILE A 862 -16.01 6.17 -2.31
CA ILE A 862 -15.09 7.16 -2.90
C ILE A 862 -14.12 7.76 -1.87
N GLU A 863 -14.41 7.63 -0.58
CA GLU A 863 -13.54 8.05 0.52
C GLU A 863 -12.49 6.99 0.89
N ASP A 864 -12.54 5.79 0.26
CA ASP A 864 -11.63 4.68 0.53
C ASP A 864 -10.17 5.14 0.59
N PRO A 865 -9.34 4.69 1.53
CA PRO A 865 -7.95 5.11 1.57
C PRO A 865 -7.17 4.79 0.28
N ASP A 866 -7.57 3.78 -0.50
CA ASP A 866 -6.89 3.32 -1.71
C ASP A 866 -7.36 4.07 -2.96
N TYR A 867 -6.45 4.84 -3.56
CA TYR A 867 -6.74 5.59 -4.77
C TYR A 867 -7.18 4.70 -5.95
N ARG A 868 -6.79 3.43 -5.99
CA ARG A 868 -7.19 2.51 -7.09
C ARG A 868 -8.68 2.20 -7.03
N ILE A 869 -9.24 2.09 -5.83
CA ILE A 869 -10.69 1.94 -5.63
C ILE A 869 -11.41 3.19 -6.13
N LYS A 870 -10.94 4.37 -5.71
CA LYS A 870 -11.51 5.65 -6.18
C LYS A 870 -11.46 5.79 -7.69
N ALA A 871 -10.31 5.47 -8.29
CA ALA A 871 -10.10 5.54 -9.73
C ALA A 871 -11.07 4.62 -10.48
N MET A 872 -11.29 3.40 -9.98
CA MET A 872 -12.27 2.47 -10.53
C MET A 872 -13.70 3.02 -10.42
N ILE A 873 -14.08 3.59 -9.28
CA ILE A 873 -15.41 4.20 -9.09
C ILE A 873 -15.61 5.34 -10.10
N ILE A 874 -14.66 6.28 -10.20
CA ILE A 874 -14.74 7.41 -11.13
C ILE A 874 -14.78 6.93 -12.59
N ASN A 875 -13.95 5.95 -12.95
CA ASN A 875 -13.93 5.40 -14.31
C ASN A 875 -15.26 4.79 -14.71
N ASN A 876 -15.86 3.98 -13.84
CA ASN A 876 -17.13 3.35 -14.14
C ASN A 876 -18.29 4.37 -14.09
N ALA A 877 -18.27 5.32 -13.14
CA ALA A 877 -19.23 6.41 -13.10
C ALA A 877 -19.21 7.26 -14.38
N ASN A 878 -18.03 7.52 -14.97
CA ASN A 878 -17.89 8.23 -16.24
C ASN A 878 -18.46 7.48 -17.46
N LYS A 879 -18.58 6.14 -17.38
CA LYS A 879 -19.15 5.30 -18.45
C LYS A 879 -20.68 5.19 -18.38
N LEU A 880 -21.29 5.57 -17.26
CA LEU A 880 -22.75 5.48 -17.09
C LEU A 880 -23.48 6.54 -17.92
N ASN A 881 -24.74 6.23 -18.23
CA ASN A 881 -25.64 7.13 -18.96
C ASN A 881 -25.83 8.46 -18.20
N SER A 882 -26.11 9.54 -18.93
CA SER A 882 -26.26 10.90 -18.37
C SER A 882 -27.24 10.98 -17.18
N ASN A 883 -28.31 10.18 -17.19
CA ASN A 883 -29.33 10.18 -16.14
C ASN A 883 -28.79 9.74 -14.76
N TYR A 884 -27.76 8.88 -14.74
CA TYR A 884 -27.11 8.45 -13.49
C TYR A 884 -26.01 9.39 -13.05
N ARG A 885 -25.50 10.23 -13.96
CA ARG A 885 -24.40 11.14 -13.70
C ARG A 885 -24.78 12.24 -12.71
N ASP A 886 -26.00 12.76 -12.81
CA ASP A 886 -26.51 13.78 -11.88
C ASP A 886 -26.62 13.22 -10.45
N SER A 887 -27.10 11.99 -10.31
CA SER A 887 -27.19 11.29 -9.02
C SER A 887 -25.82 10.94 -8.42
N MET A 888 -24.74 10.99 -9.22
CA MET A 888 -23.37 10.72 -8.80
C MET A 888 -22.51 12.00 -8.72
N GLU A 889 -23.09 13.19 -8.80
CA GLU A 889 -22.34 14.46 -8.77
C GLU A 889 -21.43 14.55 -7.53
N ILE A 890 -21.92 14.10 -6.37
CA ILE A 890 -21.16 14.06 -5.10
C ILE A 890 -19.85 13.26 -5.20
N ILE A 891 -19.84 12.15 -5.95
CA ILE A 891 -18.63 11.32 -6.15
C ILE A 891 -17.56 12.15 -6.86
N PHE A 892 -17.94 12.90 -7.89
CA PHE A 892 -17.02 13.75 -8.64
C PHE A 892 -16.58 14.99 -7.85
N GLU A 893 -17.44 15.53 -6.97
CA GLU A 893 -17.05 16.62 -6.07
C GLU A 893 -16.04 16.17 -5.01
N LYS A 894 -16.26 15.02 -4.37
CA LYS A 894 -15.31 14.39 -3.44
C LYS A 894 -13.97 14.08 -4.13
N ALA A 895 -14.00 13.62 -5.38
CA ALA A 895 -12.78 13.33 -6.16
C ALA A 895 -11.91 14.56 -6.43
N LYS A 896 -12.51 15.73 -6.76
CA LYS A 896 -11.78 16.96 -7.10
C LYS A 896 -10.87 17.46 -5.97
N ILE A 897 -11.20 17.15 -4.73
CA ILE A 897 -10.49 17.64 -3.54
C ILE A 897 -9.48 16.65 -2.96
N ASP A 898 -9.35 15.45 -3.55
CA ASP A 898 -8.50 14.36 -3.07
C ASP A 898 -7.01 14.73 -2.96
N ASN A 899 -6.24 14.01 -2.15
CA ASN A 899 -4.78 14.21 -2.07
C ASN A 899 -4.02 13.56 -3.24
N ASN A 900 -4.60 12.56 -3.89
CA ASN A 900 -4.02 11.88 -5.05
C ASN A 900 -4.28 12.66 -6.35
N PHE A 901 -3.22 12.92 -7.11
CA PHE A 901 -3.25 13.66 -8.36
C PHE A 901 -4.18 13.06 -9.43
N ILE A 902 -4.15 11.74 -9.62
CA ILE A 902 -4.99 11.06 -10.65
C ILE A 902 -6.47 11.28 -10.35
N ILE A 903 -6.83 11.18 -9.06
CA ILE A 903 -8.21 11.34 -8.59
C ILE A 903 -8.66 12.79 -8.75
N ARG A 904 -7.86 13.76 -8.30
CA ARG A 904 -8.19 15.20 -8.44
C ARG A 904 -8.41 15.64 -9.88
N ARG A 905 -7.54 15.20 -10.78
CA ARG A 905 -7.53 15.65 -12.17
C ARG A 905 -8.58 14.94 -13.02
N ASN A 906 -9.23 13.90 -12.49
CA ASN A 906 -10.05 12.98 -13.29
C ASN A 906 -9.29 12.53 -14.55
N GLU A 907 -7.96 12.37 -14.46
CA GLU A 907 -7.08 11.91 -15.55
C GLU A 907 -7.18 10.38 -15.70
N LEU A 908 -8.43 9.97 -15.86
CA LEU A 908 -8.91 8.61 -15.96
C LEU A 908 -9.65 8.48 -17.29
N THR A 909 -9.02 8.92 -18.38
CA THR A 909 -9.42 8.49 -19.73
C THR A 909 -8.70 7.17 -20.01
N LEU A 910 -9.51 6.12 -20.18
CA LEU A 910 -9.11 4.72 -20.34
C LEU A 910 -8.18 4.52 -21.54
N ASN A 911 -7.11 3.73 -21.32
CA ASN A 911 -6.68 2.75 -22.32
C ASN A 911 -7.55 1.51 -22.13
#